data_AF-A0A4R9H4C4-F1
#
_entry.id   AF-A0A4R9H4C4-F1
#
_cell.length_a   1.000
_cell.length_b   1.000
_cell.length_c   1.000
_cell.angle_alpha   90.00
_cell.angle_beta   90.00
_cell.angle_gamma   90.00
#
_symmetry.space_group_name_H-M   'P 1'
#
loop_
_entity.id
_entity.type
_entity.pdbx_description
1 polymer ?
#
loop_
_entity_poly.entity_id
_entity_poly.type
_entity_poly.pdbx_seq_one_letter_code
_entity_poly.pdbx_strand_id
1 'polypeptide(L)'
;MIKNKFLRAVLPGIRAKLSFFTAALVISILGFTSIIHYSQQTKALEEKLESELKAPLEYVNSVVLDLENLSRSMILIEEFKVRVKEKKKQLSKFKRTVVQKEGGLFGALKAFGQSIGLNVKRGNVYKSVDTYFTRYLSEKEIQEFESKVRNELRKENGAPIDAPVYEKIRSIAEKTALARINAETSKTRIEEIAEELKFIDTELAKADLDPKKKKTYLTDKDKLEKERKVAEKAIPDGEKKAASGETALTKALQNFFRGSYKDRISSLGLLPDKIRILAYDRVGKETLDTGLLFSQSSETAKKLLTQADFTESRKGLFGDTDVLEVIQNKSEAESYEVGGRQYEVVYRPVFRNPSTAERSRSMAEEIAENPKDWAKYLEEDQKISAEIAEISQRLKTRMSELRKDGKAKPSSDKEFKNLALAYRQMLKKRDTKLEQLQPYQSVFEKNEKKWNDDHKSLKDKIASASKEILEWEKMLKFPPKEGENKTSPEEIQDKIRILESQEEEYKDSLIRLESTKGDWGNSYERKAEDAFLGLREAALEDFTFIPFKTGPAGIRRYYKDENERKSVRIKWKLLREWILSGNSETELPKTPRGIAWDSGILVRSRSEAEEVMWALDSTPLVAPGEEEGKGLVYDLLRKDLLGYNIILIDRTEGVRQMKSNREEMIRYTGIIGTIAILLAYGLAWFVVRRIRVISKNAESIGEGNLNVEFPPAGYDEIGILSESLNDMVHGLKEREEMKGELLAAEEIQKRLLPEKLPSSLNDYVEFGAFYKAMTGVGGDYYDFIELGGGKIAICIGDVSNHGVGPAIVMALFRAQIQAILRKGERDLKKILLEANAYQYEDTPDHIFITFFLAIFDSNTSRLEYISAGHVKPLFFDASDGKIKELPAGGLPIGMDDNSFFETTIERRVLTLDSGDIFFEYTDGLDEARSPNSEMYTRERLAKLLHANGEKRPEELIKTIVADVESHTQQDLSATGFSNLSDDIAMIAIRKR
;
A
#
# COMPACT_ATOMS: atom_id res chain seq x y z
N MET A 1 -39.96 13.48 29.69
CA MET A 1 -40.08 14.47 28.59
C MET A 1 -39.45 15.80 29.04
N ILE A 2 -38.31 16.19 28.47
CA ILE A 2 -37.58 17.40 28.88
C ILE A 2 -38.33 18.64 28.34
N LYS A 3 -38.84 19.49 29.24
CA LYS A 3 -39.77 20.60 28.97
C LYS A 3 -39.15 21.89 28.37
N ASN A 4 -37.89 21.89 27.97
CA ASN A 4 -37.18 23.15 27.65
C ASN A 4 -37.13 23.45 26.14
N LYS A 5 -37.99 24.37 25.67
CA LYS A 5 -38.09 24.85 24.26
C LYS A 5 -36.76 25.40 23.72
N PHE A 6 -35.90 25.96 24.59
CA PHE A 6 -34.62 26.56 24.21
C PHE A 6 -33.58 25.52 23.73
N LEU A 7 -33.52 24.36 24.37
CA LEU A 7 -32.60 23.27 24.02
C LEU A 7 -32.92 22.63 22.65
N ARG A 8 -34.19 22.67 22.20
CA ARG A 8 -34.59 22.24 20.84
C ARG A 8 -34.13 23.20 19.73
N ALA A 9 -33.87 24.47 20.04
CA ALA A 9 -33.46 25.47 19.06
C ALA A 9 -31.93 25.55 18.88
N VAL A 10 -31.16 25.19 19.93
CA VAL A 10 -29.69 25.35 19.96
C VAL A 10 -28.94 24.06 19.64
N LEU A 11 -29.52 22.88 19.89
CA LEU A 11 -28.89 21.62 19.50
C LEU A 11 -28.99 21.41 17.98
N PRO A 12 -27.87 21.17 17.26
CA PRO A 12 -27.93 20.86 15.84
C PRO A 12 -28.85 19.67 15.64
N GLY A 13 -29.94 19.89 14.90
CA GLY A 13 -30.93 18.85 14.62
C GLY A 13 -30.28 17.63 13.99
N ILE A 14 -30.98 16.49 13.98
CA ILE A 14 -30.51 15.23 13.39
C ILE A 14 -29.92 15.45 11.97
N ARG A 15 -30.48 16.40 11.20
CA ARG A 15 -29.94 16.90 9.92
C ARG A 15 -28.46 17.30 9.99
N ALA A 16 -28.12 18.20 10.91
CA ALA A 16 -26.78 18.77 10.99
C ALA A 16 -25.75 17.74 11.52
N LYS A 17 -26.15 16.86 12.44
CA LYS A 17 -25.25 15.81 12.97
C LYS A 17 -24.95 14.72 11.94
N LEU A 18 -25.96 14.25 11.21
CA LEU A 18 -25.78 13.20 10.20
C LEU A 18 -25.01 13.72 8.99
N SER A 19 -25.34 14.92 8.49
CA SER A 19 -24.60 15.55 7.38
C SER A 19 -23.16 15.90 7.79
N PHE A 20 -22.90 16.31 9.03
CA PHE A 20 -21.55 16.57 9.50
C PHE A 20 -20.71 15.28 9.57
N PHE A 21 -21.27 14.19 10.09
CA PHE A 21 -20.56 12.91 10.18
C PHE A 21 -20.24 12.32 8.80
N THR A 22 -21.19 12.35 7.86
CA THR A 22 -20.95 11.86 6.49
C THR A 22 -19.96 12.75 5.73
N ALA A 23 -20.06 14.07 5.86
CA ALA A 23 -19.09 15.00 5.29
C ALA A 23 -17.68 14.77 5.85
N ALA A 24 -17.54 14.65 7.17
CA ALA A 24 -16.25 14.41 7.81
C ALA A 24 -15.62 13.09 7.35
N LEU A 25 -16.40 12.00 7.30
CA LEU A 25 -15.92 10.70 6.83
C LEU A 25 -15.44 10.74 5.38
N VAL A 26 -16.22 11.37 4.48
CA VAL A 26 -15.85 11.48 3.06
C VAL A 26 -14.60 12.34 2.87
N ILE A 27 -14.49 13.48 3.58
CA ILE A 27 -13.30 14.34 3.52
C ILE A 27 -12.06 13.58 4.03
N SER A 28 -12.18 12.82 5.13
CA SER A 28 -11.08 12.02 5.66
C SER A 28 -10.63 10.93 4.69
N ILE A 29 -11.56 10.20 4.07
CA ILE A 29 -11.23 9.16 3.08
C ILE A 29 -10.56 9.79 1.85
N LEU A 30 -11.12 10.86 1.30
CA LEU A 30 -10.56 11.57 0.15
C LEU A 30 -9.17 12.15 0.45
N GLY A 31 -8.95 12.68 1.65
CA GLY A 31 -7.65 13.17 2.09
C GLY A 31 -6.61 12.05 2.15
N PHE A 32 -6.98 10.89 2.71
CA PHE A 32 -6.06 9.75 2.84
C PHE A 32 -5.71 9.13 1.48
N THR A 33 -6.70 8.90 0.61
CA THR A 33 -6.46 8.36 -0.73
C THR A 33 -5.67 9.32 -1.60
N SER A 34 -5.91 10.64 -1.48
CA SER A 34 -5.15 11.69 -2.15
C SER A 34 -3.66 11.64 -1.77
N ILE A 35 -3.35 11.54 -0.47
CA ILE A 35 -1.95 11.48 0.02
C ILE A 35 -1.23 10.25 -0.54
N ILE A 36 -1.89 9.08 -0.49
CA ILE A 36 -1.31 7.84 -1.03
C ILE A 36 -1.06 7.97 -2.54
N HIS A 37 -2.04 8.46 -3.28
CA HIS A 37 -1.93 8.59 -4.73
C HIS A 37 -0.84 9.60 -5.13
N TYR A 38 -0.73 10.72 -4.41
CA TYR A 38 0.36 11.68 -4.60
C TYR A 38 1.72 11.03 -4.36
N SER A 39 1.89 10.34 -3.23
CA SER A 39 3.15 9.68 -2.89
C SER A 39 3.56 8.63 -3.93
N GLN A 40 2.61 7.91 -4.51
CA GLN A 40 2.87 6.94 -5.57
C GLN A 40 3.26 7.63 -6.89
N GLN A 41 2.55 8.70 -7.28
CA GLN A 41 2.87 9.45 -8.49
C GLN A 41 4.21 10.17 -8.39
N THR A 42 4.54 10.76 -7.24
CA THR A 42 5.83 11.43 -7.04
C THR A 42 6.96 10.43 -7.17
N LYS A 43 6.84 9.26 -6.54
CA LYS A 43 7.85 8.20 -6.62
C LYS A 43 8.01 7.67 -8.05
N ALA A 44 6.90 7.43 -8.75
CA ALA A 44 6.94 6.98 -10.15
C ALA A 44 7.56 8.02 -11.09
N LEU A 45 7.28 9.31 -10.86
CA LEU A 45 7.86 10.39 -11.66
C LEU A 45 9.36 10.57 -11.36
N GLU A 46 9.77 10.41 -10.10
CA GLU A 46 11.17 10.43 -9.69
C GLU A 46 11.94 9.26 -10.28
N GLU A 47 11.44 8.02 -10.15
CA GLU A 47 12.02 6.83 -10.78
C GLU A 47 12.09 6.97 -12.30
N LYS A 48 11.05 7.52 -12.93
CA LYS A 48 11.03 7.79 -14.36
C LYS A 48 12.11 8.81 -14.74
N LEU A 49 12.19 9.94 -14.05
CA LEU A 49 13.17 10.99 -14.30
C LEU A 49 14.60 10.46 -14.14
N GLU A 50 14.86 9.70 -13.09
CA GLU A 50 16.16 9.06 -12.86
C GLU A 50 16.49 8.04 -13.96
N SER A 51 15.52 7.22 -14.38
CA SER A 51 15.73 6.24 -15.44
C SER A 51 16.01 6.89 -16.80
N GLU A 52 15.29 7.97 -17.14
CA GLU A 52 15.46 8.73 -18.38
C GLU A 52 16.80 9.47 -18.40
N LEU A 53 17.31 9.90 -17.24
CA LEU A 53 18.59 10.58 -17.12
C LEU A 53 19.77 9.62 -16.98
N LYS A 54 19.58 8.39 -16.47
CA LYS A 54 20.68 7.46 -16.14
C LYS A 54 21.51 7.02 -17.34
N ALA A 55 20.89 6.35 -18.32
CA ALA A 55 21.62 5.84 -19.49
C ALA A 55 22.34 6.97 -20.26
N PRO A 56 21.71 8.14 -20.41
CA PRO A 56 22.39 9.20 -21.11
C PRO A 56 23.44 9.95 -20.25
N LEU A 57 23.27 10.07 -18.94
CA LEU A 57 24.33 10.52 -18.02
C LEU A 57 25.56 9.60 -18.10
N GLU A 58 25.36 8.29 -18.07
CA GLU A 58 26.43 7.30 -18.24
C GLU A 58 27.14 7.48 -19.59
N TYR A 59 26.40 7.81 -20.65
CA TYR A 59 26.98 8.10 -21.96
C TYR A 59 27.80 9.39 -21.99
N VAL A 60 27.27 10.52 -21.50
CA VAL A 60 28.03 11.79 -21.50
C VAL A 60 29.28 11.65 -20.64
N ASN A 61 29.16 10.98 -19.49
CA ASN A 61 30.32 10.66 -18.67
C ASN A 61 31.33 9.81 -19.45
N SER A 62 30.90 8.77 -20.16
CA SER A 62 31.82 7.95 -20.97
C SER A 62 32.50 8.75 -22.09
N VAL A 63 31.77 9.63 -22.77
CA VAL A 63 32.28 10.49 -23.84
C VAL A 63 33.30 11.50 -23.33
N VAL A 64 32.99 12.17 -22.23
CA VAL A 64 33.86 13.15 -21.60
C VAL A 64 35.13 12.46 -21.11
N LEU A 65 34.99 11.29 -20.48
CA LEU A 65 36.12 10.47 -20.10
C LEU A 65 36.94 10.06 -21.32
N ASP A 66 36.31 9.65 -22.43
CA ASP A 66 37.00 9.28 -23.67
C ASP A 66 37.84 10.44 -24.24
N LEU A 67 37.34 11.68 -24.22
CA LEU A 67 38.11 12.87 -24.62
C LEU A 67 39.35 13.06 -23.76
N GLU A 68 39.17 12.99 -22.45
CA GLU A 68 40.25 13.19 -21.50
C GLU A 68 41.28 12.06 -21.61
N ASN A 69 40.80 10.84 -21.80
CA ASN A 69 41.58 9.65 -22.06
C ASN A 69 42.40 9.76 -23.33
N LEU A 70 41.83 10.33 -24.40
CA LEU A 70 42.54 10.59 -25.64
C LEU A 70 43.61 11.68 -25.48
N SER A 71 43.28 12.78 -24.80
CA SER A 71 44.21 13.85 -24.41
C SER A 71 45.42 13.26 -23.67
N ARG A 72 45.14 12.43 -22.66
CA ARG A 72 46.15 11.71 -21.88
C ARG A 72 47.00 10.77 -22.73
N SER A 73 46.38 9.92 -23.54
CA SER A 73 47.10 8.97 -24.42
C SER A 73 48.07 9.70 -25.36
N MET A 74 47.69 10.87 -25.88
CA MET A 74 48.58 11.67 -26.71
C MET A 74 49.78 12.24 -25.94
N ILE A 75 49.58 12.74 -24.71
CA ILE A 75 50.68 13.20 -23.86
C ILE A 75 51.61 12.03 -23.50
N LEU A 76 51.03 10.90 -23.13
CA LEU A 76 51.76 9.67 -22.76
C LEU A 76 52.61 9.11 -23.91
N ILE A 77 52.14 9.18 -25.16
CA ILE A 77 52.93 8.83 -26.35
C ILE A 77 54.20 9.68 -26.42
N GLU A 78 54.05 10.99 -26.26
CA GLU A 78 55.18 11.92 -26.39
C GLU A 78 56.13 11.83 -25.18
N GLU A 79 55.60 11.60 -23.97
CA GLU A 79 56.43 11.27 -22.80
C GLU A 79 57.26 10.00 -23.04
N PHE A 80 56.61 8.96 -23.58
CA PHE A 80 57.26 7.69 -23.88
C PHE A 80 58.36 7.83 -24.94
N LYS A 81 58.14 8.63 -25.98
CA LYS A 81 59.17 8.96 -27.00
C LYS A 81 60.43 9.56 -26.38
N VAL A 82 60.26 10.53 -25.48
CA VAL A 82 61.38 11.17 -24.80
C VAL A 82 62.10 10.17 -23.88
N ARG A 83 61.35 9.42 -23.05
CA ARG A 83 61.94 8.41 -22.15
C ARG A 83 62.72 7.34 -22.90
N VAL A 84 62.18 6.79 -24.01
CA VAL A 84 62.87 5.79 -24.82
C VAL A 84 64.17 6.33 -25.41
N LYS A 85 64.17 7.57 -25.89
CA LYS A 85 65.36 8.24 -26.43
C LYS A 85 66.45 8.42 -25.36
N GLU A 86 66.07 8.88 -24.17
CA GLU A 86 67.00 9.10 -23.05
C GLU A 86 67.54 7.78 -22.49
N LYS A 87 66.68 6.78 -22.28
CA LYS A 87 67.08 5.46 -21.78
C LYS A 87 67.99 4.73 -22.76
N LYS A 88 67.72 4.77 -24.06
CA LYS A 88 68.66 4.22 -25.07
C LYS A 88 70.04 4.86 -25.00
N LYS A 89 70.11 6.19 -24.76
CA LYS A 89 71.38 6.91 -24.57
C LYS A 89 72.09 6.52 -23.27
N GLN A 90 71.35 6.26 -22.19
CA GLN A 90 71.93 5.76 -20.94
C GLN A 90 72.46 4.32 -21.11
N LEU A 91 71.67 3.46 -21.75
CA LEU A 91 71.97 2.04 -21.91
C LEU A 91 73.06 1.78 -22.96
N SER A 92 73.32 2.70 -23.90
CA SER A 92 74.38 2.53 -24.89
C SER A 92 75.78 2.35 -24.29
N LYS A 93 75.99 2.80 -23.04
CA LYS A 93 77.23 2.60 -22.28
C LYS A 93 77.53 1.14 -21.96
N PHE A 94 76.52 0.28 -21.95
CA PHE A 94 76.62 -1.15 -21.62
C PHE A 94 76.71 -2.05 -22.86
N LYS A 95 76.82 -1.47 -24.06
CA LYS A 95 76.99 -2.26 -25.29
C LYS A 95 78.35 -2.93 -25.31
N ARG A 96 78.40 -4.16 -25.83
CA ARG A 96 79.64 -4.92 -25.90
C ARG A 96 80.27 -4.75 -27.28
N THR A 97 81.54 -4.39 -27.32
CA THR A 97 82.31 -4.44 -28.56
C THR A 97 82.70 -5.88 -28.84
N VAL A 98 82.14 -6.45 -29.91
CA VAL A 98 82.50 -7.78 -30.38
C VAL A 98 83.46 -7.63 -31.56
N VAL A 99 84.51 -8.43 -31.55
CA VAL A 99 85.45 -8.53 -32.67
C VAL A 99 84.85 -9.48 -33.69
N GLN A 100 84.46 -8.95 -34.84
CA GLN A 100 84.01 -9.73 -35.98
C GLN A 100 85.12 -9.73 -37.03
N LYS A 101 85.46 -10.90 -37.58
CA LYS A 101 86.38 -10.98 -38.73
C LYS A 101 85.75 -10.23 -39.90
N GLU A 102 86.52 -9.41 -40.63
CA GLU A 102 86.07 -8.75 -41.87
C GLU A 102 85.32 -9.75 -42.78
N GLY A 103 84.02 -9.52 -42.99
CA GLY A 103 83.14 -10.34 -43.82
C GLY A 103 82.37 -9.49 -44.84
N GLY A 104 81.98 -10.10 -45.97
CA GLY A 104 81.44 -9.42 -47.15
C GLY A 104 82.38 -9.49 -48.35
N LEU A 105 82.06 -8.78 -49.45
CA LEU A 105 82.84 -8.81 -50.71
C LEU A 105 84.34 -8.53 -50.49
N PHE A 106 84.68 -7.58 -49.61
CA PHE A 106 86.06 -7.27 -49.23
C PHE A 106 86.75 -8.37 -48.42
N GLY A 107 86.03 -9.04 -47.51
CA GLY A 107 86.56 -10.20 -46.76
C GLY A 107 86.78 -11.42 -47.66
N ALA A 108 85.90 -11.62 -48.65
CA ALA A 108 86.03 -12.65 -49.68
C ALA A 108 87.18 -12.36 -50.65
N LEU A 109 87.36 -11.11 -51.09
CA LEU A 109 88.49 -10.66 -51.91
C LEU A 109 89.84 -10.84 -51.21
N LYS A 110 89.93 -10.55 -49.91
CA LYS A 110 91.16 -10.79 -49.12
C LYS A 110 91.43 -12.29 -48.89
N ALA A 111 90.39 -13.11 -48.73
CA ALA A 111 90.52 -14.56 -48.64
C ALA A 111 90.96 -15.19 -49.97
N PHE A 112 90.42 -14.70 -51.09
CA PHE A 112 90.86 -15.05 -52.45
C PHE A 112 92.31 -14.62 -52.69
N GLY A 113 92.67 -13.38 -52.30
CA GLY A 113 94.04 -12.86 -52.35
C GLY A 113 95.06 -13.74 -51.59
N GLN A 114 94.70 -14.23 -50.40
CA GLN A 114 95.54 -15.19 -49.67
C GLN A 114 95.65 -16.55 -50.37
N SER A 115 94.57 -17.04 -51.00
CA SER A 115 94.60 -18.31 -51.75
C SER A 115 95.45 -18.28 -53.02
N ILE A 116 95.77 -17.08 -53.53
CA ILE A 116 96.65 -16.85 -54.69
C ILE A 116 98.05 -16.31 -54.30
N GLY A 117 98.41 -16.38 -53.01
CA GLY A 117 99.78 -16.08 -52.54
C GLY A 117 100.07 -14.61 -52.18
N LEU A 118 99.06 -13.73 -52.12
CA LEU A 118 99.25 -12.34 -51.69
C LEU A 118 99.24 -12.23 -50.15
N ASN A 119 100.22 -11.52 -49.59
CA ASN A 119 100.38 -11.36 -48.15
C ASN A 119 99.43 -10.26 -47.62
N VAL A 120 98.17 -10.63 -47.37
CA VAL A 120 97.12 -9.70 -46.93
C VAL A 120 96.77 -9.92 -45.46
N LYS A 121 96.94 -8.89 -44.61
CA LYS A 121 96.53 -8.92 -43.19
C LYS A 121 95.02 -8.74 -43.06
N ARG A 122 94.35 -9.64 -42.32
CA ARG A 122 92.94 -9.47 -41.92
C ARG A 122 92.83 -8.35 -40.89
N GLY A 123 91.95 -7.38 -41.14
CA GLY A 123 91.55 -6.42 -40.12
C GLY A 123 90.51 -7.04 -39.19
N ASN A 124 90.53 -6.65 -37.92
CA ASN A 124 89.42 -6.90 -37.01
C ASN A 124 88.43 -5.74 -37.15
N VAL A 125 87.15 -6.04 -37.42
CA VAL A 125 86.09 -5.03 -37.38
C VAL A 125 85.46 -5.09 -35.99
N TYR A 126 85.59 -3.99 -35.25
CA TYR A 126 84.98 -3.82 -33.95
C TYR A 126 83.54 -3.36 -34.17
N LYS A 127 82.55 -4.23 -33.90
CA LYS A 127 81.13 -3.88 -33.96
C LYS A 127 80.56 -3.87 -32.55
N SER A 128 79.92 -2.77 -32.17
CA SER A 128 79.17 -2.70 -30.92
C SER A 128 77.87 -3.51 -31.09
N VAL A 129 77.67 -4.53 -30.26
CA VAL A 129 76.52 -5.43 -30.28
C VAL A 129 75.71 -5.23 -29.00
N ASP A 130 74.39 -5.28 -29.14
CA ASP A 130 73.48 -5.18 -28.01
C ASP A 130 73.58 -6.42 -27.11
N THR A 131 73.70 -6.19 -25.80
CA THR A 131 73.60 -7.20 -24.74
C THR A 131 72.16 -7.30 -24.25
N TYR A 132 71.91 -8.22 -23.32
CA TYR A 132 70.59 -8.36 -22.68
C TYR A 132 70.12 -7.03 -22.05
N PHE A 133 71.00 -6.33 -21.33
CA PHE A 133 70.67 -5.07 -20.63
C PHE A 133 70.68 -3.82 -21.53
N THR A 134 71.12 -3.92 -22.79
CA THR A 134 71.07 -2.78 -23.72
C THR A 134 69.85 -2.82 -24.63
N ARG A 135 69.12 -3.94 -24.65
CA ARG A 135 67.82 -4.01 -25.31
C ARG A 135 66.83 -3.15 -24.52
N TYR A 136 66.15 -2.27 -25.24
CA TYR A 136 65.10 -1.42 -24.69
C TYR A 136 64.01 -1.28 -25.74
N LEU A 137 62.92 -0.65 -25.34
CA LEU A 137 61.71 -0.54 -26.16
C LEU A 137 62.02 0.11 -27.52
N SER A 138 61.36 -0.41 -28.55
CA SER A 138 61.60 -0.11 -29.96
C SER A 138 60.76 1.08 -30.44
N GLU A 139 61.23 1.78 -31.48
CA GLU A 139 60.42 2.82 -32.14
C GLU A 139 59.18 2.24 -32.84
N LYS A 140 59.21 0.93 -33.14
CA LYS A 140 58.09 0.23 -33.77
C LYS A 140 56.87 0.16 -32.85
N GLU A 141 57.07 -0.10 -31.55
CA GLU A 141 55.98 -0.09 -30.55
C GLU A 141 55.36 1.31 -30.44
N ILE A 142 56.20 2.36 -30.46
CA ILE A 142 55.73 3.75 -30.46
C ILE A 142 54.86 4.05 -31.69
N GLN A 143 55.31 3.65 -32.88
CA GLN A 143 54.56 3.84 -34.13
C GLN A 143 53.24 3.07 -34.14
N GLU A 144 53.22 1.86 -33.60
CA GLU A 144 51.98 1.09 -33.43
C GLU A 144 51.02 1.80 -32.47
N PHE A 145 51.54 2.42 -31.39
CA PHE A 145 50.72 3.21 -30.48
C PHE A 145 50.10 4.40 -31.17
N GLU A 146 50.95 5.16 -31.84
CA GLU A 146 50.58 6.40 -32.50
C GLU A 146 49.54 6.11 -33.58
N SER A 147 49.70 5.00 -34.31
CA SER A 147 48.70 4.51 -35.27
C SER A 147 47.37 4.16 -34.60
N LYS A 148 47.38 3.42 -33.48
CA LYS A 148 46.15 3.05 -32.75
C LYS A 148 45.44 4.26 -32.16
N VAL A 149 46.15 5.18 -31.50
CA VAL A 149 45.57 6.42 -30.96
C VAL A 149 45.09 7.35 -32.08
N ARG A 150 45.83 7.44 -33.19
CA ARG A 150 45.38 8.18 -34.38
C ARG A 150 44.14 7.56 -35.03
N ASN A 151 43.99 6.24 -34.97
CA ASN A 151 42.78 5.56 -35.47
C ASN A 151 41.53 5.82 -34.62
N GLU A 152 41.68 6.19 -33.34
CA GLU A 152 40.56 6.63 -32.50
C GLU A 152 40.17 8.10 -32.80
N LEU A 153 41.10 8.91 -33.32
CA LEU A 153 40.83 10.26 -33.83
C LEU A 153 40.16 10.20 -35.22
N ARG A 154 38.88 9.84 -35.25
CA ARG A 154 38.03 9.82 -36.45
C ARG A 154 36.93 10.86 -36.41
N LYS A 155 36.59 11.38 -37.59
CA LYS A 155 35.40 12.20 -37.84
C LYS A 155 34.13 11.33 -37.71
N GLU A 156 32.97 11.98 -37.62
CA GLU A 156 31.65 11.33 -37.44
C GLU A 156 31.36 10.23 -38.46
N ASN A 157 31.73 10.44 -39.72
CA ASN A 157 31.55 9.49 -40.82
C ASN A 157 32.59 8.34 -40.83
N GLY A 158 33.40 8.23 -39.77
CA GLY A 158 34.48 7.25 -39.66
C GLY A 158 35.75 7.63 -40.43
N ALA A 159 35.82 8.79 -41.09
CA ALA A 159 37.01 9.24 -41.80
C ALA A 159 38.15 9.59 -40.81
N PRO A 160 39.42 9.35 -41.17
CA PRO A 160 40.56 9.70 -40.32
C PRO A 160 40.69 11.21 -40.12
N ILE A 161 41.31 11.62 -39.01
CA ILE A 161 41.69 13.02 -38.75
C ILE A 161 42.61 13.58 -39.84
N ASP A 162 42.36 14.84 -40.23
CA ASP A 162 43.20 15.56 -41.20
C ASP A 162 44.61 15.78 -40.63
N ALA A 163 45.64 15.56 -41.45
CA ALA A 163 47.04 15.63 -41.00
C ALA A 163 47.44 16.98 -40.34
N PRO A 164 47.04 18.17 -40.86
CA PRO A 164 47.37 19.44 -40.22
C PRO A 164 46.74 19.61 -38.83
N VAL A 165 45.52 19.09 -38.66
CA VAL A 165 44.80 19.15 -37.37
C VAL A 165 45.46 18.22 -36.37
N TYR A 166 45.81 17.00 -36.79
CA TYR A 166 46.54 16.04 -35.97
C TYR A 166 47.89 16.60 -35.49
N GLU A 167 48.69 17.18 -36.38
CA GLU A 167 50.00 17.74 -36.01
C GLU A 167 49.88 18.92 -35.03
N LYS A 168 48.83 19.74 -35.14
CA LYS A 168 48.57 20.81 -34.17
C LYS A 168 48.27 20.24 -32.78
N ILE A 169 47.42 19.22 -32.69
CA ILE A 169 47.07 18.56 -31.42
C ILE A 169 48.31 17.86 -30.85
N ARG A 170 49.07 17.14 -31.68
CA ARG A 170 50.31 16.46 -31.30
C ARG A 170 51.37 17.43 -30.78
N SER A 171 51.57 18.59 -31.41
CA SER A 171 52.54 19.60 -30.95
C SER A 171 52.19 20.16 -29.56
N ILE A 172 50.90 20.28 -29.24
CA ILE A 172 50.47 20.66 -27.89
C ILE A 172 50.79 19.54 -26.90
N ALA A 173 50.49 18.28 -27.25
CA ALA A 173 50.82 17.12 -26.43
C ALA A 173 52.33 17.00 -26.17
N GLU A 174 53.17 17.23 -27.18
CA GLU A 174 54.64 17.20 -27.07
C GLU A 174 55.16 18.27 -26.10
N LYS A 175 54.71 19.52 -26.24
CA LYS A 175 55.10 20.60 -25.31
C LYS A 175 54.65 20.32 -23.88
N THR A 176 53.48 19.70 -23.73
CA THR A 176 52.91 19.30 -22.43
C THR A 176 53.74 18.19 -21.80
N ALA A 177 54.08 17.15 -22.57
CA ALA A 177 54.92 16.04 -22.15
C ALA A 177 56.31 16.51 -21.70
N LEU A 178 56.95 17.41 -22.47
CA LEU A 178 58.23 17.99 -22.10
C LEU A 178 58.16 18.78 -20.79
N ALA A 179 57.09 19.56 -20.57
CA ALA A 179 56.90 20.28 -19.32
C ALA A 179 56.74 19.33 -18.11
N ARG A 180 55.96 18.25 -18.28
CA ARG A 180 55.80 17.19 -17.26
C ARG A 180 57.12 16.48 -16.96
N ILE A 181 57.84 16.05 -17.99
CA ILE A 181 59.14 15.38 -17.85
C ILE A 181 60.14 16.30 -17.14
N ASN A 182 60.19 17.58 -17.47
CA ASN A 182 61.09 18.53 -16.80
C ASN A 182 60.74 18.69 -15.30
N ALA A 183 59.45 18.72 -14.95
CA ALA A 183 59.02 18.77 -13.55
C ALA A 183 59.33 17.46 -12.82
N GLU A 184 59.05 16.31 -13.44
CA GLU A 184 59.32 14.97 -12.91
C GLU A 184 60.83 14.75 -12.69
N THR A 185 61.66 15.04 -13.70
CA THR A 185 63.12 14.94 -13.59
C THR A 185 63.69 15.89 -12.54
N SER A 186 63.11 17.09 -12.37
CA SER A 186 63.48 18.00 -11.29
C SER A 186 63.13 17.43 -9.90
N LYS A 187 61.97 16.77 -9.74
CA LYS A 187 61.59 16.08 -8.49
C LYS A 187 62.55 14.93 -8.18
N THR A 188 62.78 14.03 -9.15
CA THR A 188 63.71 12.91 -8.96
C THR A 188 65.11 13.40 -8.65
N ARG A 189 65.57 14.48 -9.30
CA ARG A 189 66.89 15.04 -9.01
C ARG A 189 66.98 15.63 -7.60
N ILE A 190 65.91 16.21 -7.05
CA ILE A 190 65.89 16.66 -5.65
C ILE A 190 66.04 15.47 -4.70
N GLU A 191 65.36 14.36 -4.97
CA GLU A 191 65.47 13.13 -4.17
C GLU A 191 66.89 12.55 -4.24
N GLU A 192 67.48 12.45 -5.45
CA GLU A 192 68.87 12.03 -5.64
C GLU A 192 69.84 12.96 -4.89
N ILE A 193 69.66 14.28 -5.02
CA ILE A 193 70.47 15.26 -4.29
C ILE A 193 70.31 15.07 -2.78
N ALA A 194 69.11 14.78 -2.28
CA ALA A 194 68.89 14.52 -0.86
C ALA A 194 69.64 13.27 -0.38
N GLU A 195 69.67 12.19 -1.18
CA GLU A 195 70.48 11.00 -0.89
C GLU A 195 71.99 11.28 -0.96
N GLU A 196 72.46 11.99 -1.99
CA GLU A 196 73.85 12.39 -2.15
C GLU A 196 74.31 13.29 -0.99
N LEU A 197 73.47 14.26 -0.57
CA LEU A 197 73.71 15.12 0.58
C LEU A 197 73.77 14.31 1.88
N LYS A 198 72.84 13.36 2.07
CA LYS A 198 72.85 12.46 3.24
C LYS A 198 74.13 11.64 3.29
N PHE A 199 74.59 11.11 2.16
CA PHE A 199 75.87 10.41 2.07
C PHE A 199 77.05 11.35 2.42
N ILE A 200 77.11 12.54 1.82
CA ILE A 200 78.16 13.53 2.07
C ILE A 200 78.19 13.96 3.54
N ASP A 201 77.03 14.19 4.17
CA ASP A 201 76.93 14.54 5.59
C ASP A 201 77.42 13.39 6.48
N THR A 202 77.14 12.15 6.10
CA THR A 202 77.62 10.96 6.81
C THR A 202 79.15 10.81 6.70
N GLU A 203 79.73 11.10 5.54
CA GLU A 203 81.19 11.10 5.34
C GLU A 203 81.88 12.27 6.06
N LEU A 204 81.28 13.47 6.06
CA LEU A 204 81.79 14.66 6.76
C LEU A 204 81.79 14.51 8.29
N ALA A 205 80.92 13.66 8.83
CA ALA A 205 80.84 13.35 10.26
C ALA A 205 81.95 12.41 10.78
N LYS A 206 82.74 11.78 9.89
CA LYS A 206 83.85 10.90 10.28
C LYS A 206 85.03 11.71 10.84
N ALA A 207 85.51 11.34 12.03
CA ALA A 207 86.59 12.05 12.74
C ALA A 207 87.93 12.04 11.99
N ASP A 208 88.22 10.97 11.23
CA ASP A 208 89.54 10.72 10.60
C ASP A 208 89.61 11.15 9.12
N LEU A 209 88.76 12.09 8.70
CA LEU A 209 88.65 12.48 7.29
C LEU A 209 89.81 13.37 6.82
N ASP A 210 90.51 12.96 5.76
CA ASP A 210 91.60 13.74 5.11
C ASP A 210 91.16 15.19 4.80
N PRO A 211 91.92 16.22 5.22
CA PRO A 211 91.63 17.63 4.96
C PRO A 211 91.34 17.97 3.49
N LYS A 212 91.99 17.30 2.53
CA LYS A 212 91.72 17.51 1.10
C LYS A 212 90.34 16.98 0.70
N LYS A 213 89.98 15.77 1.14
CA LYS A 213 88.66 15.18 0.89
C LYS A 213 87.55 15.97 1.56
N LYS A 214 87.78 16.45 2.80
CA LYS A 214 86.83 17.31 3.53
C LYS A 214 86.50 18.59 2.74
N LYS A 215 87.51 19.23 2.14
CA LYS A 215 87.30 20.40 1.27
C LYS A 215 86.51 20.07 0.01
N THR A 216 86.76 18.93 -0.62
CA THR A 216 86.00 18.45 -1.79
C THR A 216 84.53 18.23 -1.42
N TYR A 217 84.24 17.50 -0.34
CA TYR A 217 82.86 17.24 0.11
C TYR A 217 82.09 18.51 0.47
N LEU A 218 82.73 19.50 1.11
CA LEU A 218 82.10 20.80 1.37
C LEU A 218 81.78 21.57 0.08
N THR A 219 82.63 21.46 -0.93
CA THR A 219 82.43 22.11 -2.24
C THR A 219 81.30 21.42 -3.02
N ASP A 220 81.27 20.08 -3.00
CA ASP A 220 80.21 19.28 -3.62
C ASP A 220 78.87 19.51 -2.92
N LYS A 221 78.85 19.64 -1.58
CA LYS A 221 77.66 19.99 -0.81
C LYS A 221 77.06 21.34 -1.24
N ASP A 222 77.87 22.41 -1.30
CA ASP A 222 77.39 23.74 -1.72
C ASP A 222 76.88 23.73 -3.18
N LYS A 223 77.53 22.95 -4.05
CA LYS A 223 77.08 22.77 -5.44
C LYS A 223 75.73 22.05 -5.51
N LEU A 224 75.57 20.96 -4.76
CA LEU A 224 74.33 20.19 -4.70
C LEU A 224 73.18 20.98 -4.07
N GLU A 225 73.44 21.78 -3.02
CA GLU A 225 72.44 22.66 -2.42
C GLU A 225 71.97 23.76 -3.39
N LYS A 226 72.88 24.33 -4.20
CA LYS A 226 72.52 25.28 -5.28
C LYS A 226 71.70 24.60 -6.37
N GLU A 227 72.09 23.41 -6.81
CA GLU A 227 71.38 22.61 -7.80
C GLU A 227 69.96 22.26 -7.33
N ARG A 228 69.82 21.85 -6.07
CA ARG A 228 68.53 21.58 -5.42
C ARG A 228 67.61 22.79 -5.45
N LYS A 229 68.08 23.98 -5.10
CA LYS A 229 67.27 25.22 -5.15
C LYS A 229 66.80 25.57 -6.56
N VAL A 230 67.60 25.28 -7.59
CA VAL A 230 67.21 25.49 -8.98
C VAL A 230 66.11 24.49 -9.38
N ALA A 231 66.27 23.22 -9.01
CA ALA A 231 65.27 22.18 -9.26
C ALA A 231 63.94 22.46 -8.52
N GLU A 232 63.99 22.92 -7.27
CA GLU A 232 62.82 23.30 -6.47
C GLU A 232 62.00 24.42 -7.15
N LYS A 233 62.66 25.39 -7.78
CA LYS A 233 61.98 26.45 -8.56
C LYS A 233 61.43 25.98 -9.91
N ALA A 234 62.05 24.97 -10.53
CA ALA A 234 61.63 24.46 -11.83
C ALA A 234 60.33 23.65 -11.76
N ILE A 235 60.01 23.06 -10.61
CA ILE A 235 58.82 22.22 -10.42
C ILE A 235 57.51 23.02 -10.61
N PRO A 236 57.24 24.12 -9.88
CA PRO A 236 56.00 24.89 -10.06
C PRO A 236 55.83 25.42 -11.49
N ASP A 237 56.92 25.85 -12.12
CA ASP A 237 56.91 26.36 -13.49
C ASP A 237 56.60 25.25 -14.51
N GLY A 238 57.18 24.06 -14.33
CA GLY A 238 56.91 22.88 -15.14
C GLY A 238 55.47 22.40 -14.98
N GLU A 239 54.97 22.31 -13.75
CA GLU A 239 53.60 21.92 -13.43
C GLU A 239 52.58 22.91 -14.01
N LYS A 240 52.84 24.22 -13.89
CA LYS A 240 51.96 25.25 -14.47
C LYS A 240 51.90 25.17 -15.99
N LYS A 241 53.05 24.95 -16.66
CA LYS A 241 53.13 24.77 -18.12
C LYS A 241 52.42 23.47 -18.56
N ALA A 242 52.62 22.38 -17.84
CA ALA A 242 51.93 21.11 -18.08
C ALA A 242 50.42 21.29 -17.97
N ALA A 243 49.93 21.87 -16.87
CA ALA A 243 48.50 22.13 -16.67
C ALA A 243 47.93 23.05 -17.76
N SER A 244 48.68 24.06 -18.23
CA SER A 244 48.24 24.91 -19.34
C SER A 244 48.20 24.15 -20.67
N GLY A 245 49.16 23.26 -20.91
CA GLY A 245 49.23 22.42 -22.10
C GLY A 245 48.09 21.41 -22.16
N GLU A 246 47.76 20.78 -21.03
CA GLU A 246 46.61 19.90 -20.89
C GLU A 246 45.29 20.63 -21.21
N THR A 247 45.07 21.81 -20.63
CA THR A 247 43.88 22.61 -20.96
C THR A 247 43.82 22.95 -22.45
N ALA A 248 44.96 23.30 -23.07
CA ALA A 248 45.00 23.62 -24.50
C ALA A 248 44.74 22.38 -25.38
N LEU A 249 45.25 21.22 -24.98
CA LEU A 249 45.07 19.95 -25.69
C LEU A 249 43.61 19.50 -25.63
N THR A 250 43.01 19.53 -24.44
CA THR A 250 41.60 19.20 -24.24
C THR A 250 40.71 20.15 -25.05
N LYS A 251 40.98 21.46 -25.07
CA LYS A 251 40.26 22.42 -25.93
C LYS A 251 40.40 22.11 -27.43
N ALA A 252 41.57 21.65 -27.87
CA ALA A 252 41.79 21.28 -29.28
C ALA A 252 40.99 20.02 -29.66
N LEU A 253 40.96 19.00 -28.79
CA LEU A 253 40.18 17.77 -28.97
C LEU A 253 38.67 18.05 -28.91
N GLN A 254 38.24 18.88 -27.97
CA GLN A 254 36.86 19.36 -27.86
C GLN A 254 36.37 20.02 -29.15
N ASN A 255 37.17 20.92 -29.71
CA ASN A 255 36.83 21.57 -30.98
C ASN A 255 36.75 20.57 -32.13
N PHE A 256 37.59 19.53 -32.13
CA PHE A 256 37.57 18.48 -33.14
C PHE A 256 36.29 17.62 -33.07
N PHE A 257 35.85 17.23 -31.87
CA PHE A 257 34.69 16.35 -31.69
C PHE A 257 33.35 17.07 -31.47
N ARG A 258 33.31 18.40 -31.56
CA ARG A 258 32.13 19.21 -31.25
C ARG A 258 30.86 18.79 -32.01
N GLY A 259 30.98 18.44 -33.30
CA GLY A 259 29.85 17.91 -34.09
C GLY A 259 29.42 16.52 -33.62
N SER A 260 30.38 15.62 -33.41
CA SER A 260 30.14 14.20 -33.12
C SER A 260 29.37 14.01 -31.84
N TYR A 261 29.71 14.80 -30.83
CA TYR A 261 28.99 14.76 -29.57
C TYR A 261 27.61 15.38 -29.67
N LYS A 262 27.45 16.47 -30.43
CA LYS A 262 26.14 17.08 -30.63
C LYS A 262 25.14 16.08 -31.22
N ASP A 263 25.55 15.36 -32.26
CA ASP A 263 24.65 14.43 -32.95
C ASP A 263 24.41 13.14 -32.16
N ARG A 264 25.44 12.58 -31.51
CA ARG A 264 25.28 11.38 -30.68
C ARG A 264 24.48 11.63 -29.40
N ILE A 265 24.69 12.76 -28.72
CA ILE A 265 23.93 13.13 -27.52
C ILE A 265 22.46 13.33 -27.89
N SER A 266 22.20 14.01 -29.03
CA SER A 266 20.83 14.16 -29.55
C SER A 266 20.18 12.80 -29.88
N SER A 267 20.95 11.85 -30.44
CA SER A 267 20.46 10.50 -30.77
C SER A 267 20.11 9.64 -29.56
N LEU A 268 20.64 9.97 -28.38
CA LEU A 268 20.39 9.24 -27.13
C LEU A 268 19.23 9.83 -26.32
N GLY A 269 18.52 10.82 -26.86
CA GLY A 269 17.42 11.48 -26.17
C GLY A 269 17.86 12.39 -25.02
N LEU A 270 19.14 12.73 -24.93
CA LEU A 270 19.61 13.75 -23.99
C LEU A 270 19.12 15.12 -24.38
N LEU A 271 18.84 15.90 -23.35
CA LEU A 271 18.56 17.32 -23.42
C LEU A 271 19.82 18.04 -22.91
N PRO A 272 20.76 18.46 -23.78
CA PRO A 272 21.98 19.14 -23.36
C PRO A 272 21.71 20.39 -22.53
N ASP A 273 20.58 21.06 -22.74
CA ASP A 273 20.07 22.16 -21.94
C ASP A 273 19.76 21.79 -20.48
N LYS A 274 19.63 20.50 -20.14
CA LYS A 274 19.41 20.04 -18.76
C LYS A 274 20.67 19.59 -18.04
N ILE A 275 21.77 19.31 -18.74
CA ILE A 275 22.98 18.73 -18.11
C ILE A 275 24.21 19.54 -18.47
N ARG A 276 25.02 19.87 -17.47
CA ARG A 276 26.34 20.48 -17.63
C ARG A 276 27.38 19.73 -16.81
N ILE A 277 28.50 19.37 -17.41
CA ILE A 277 29.60 18.68 -16.73
C ILE A 277 30.81 19.60 -16.72
N LEU A 278 31.39 19.75 -15.54
CA LEU A 278 32.62 20.47 -15.30
C LEU A 278 33.67 19.46 -14.86
N ALA A 279 34.85 19.44 -15.48
CA ALA A 279 35.99 18.67 -14.99
C ALA A 279 37.04 19.62 -14.42
N TYR A 280 37.60 19.22 -13.31
CA TYR A 280 38.66 19.93 -12.61
C TYR A 280 39.83 19.00 -12.37
N ASP A 281 41.05 19.51 -12.42
CA ASP A 281 42.23 18.79 -11.95
C ASP A 281 42.27 18.74 -10.40
N ARG A 282 43.24 18.00 -9.85
CA ARG A 282 43.42 17.86 -8.40
C ARG A 282 43.70 19.17 -7.66
N VAL A 283 44.10 20.24 -8.35
CA VAL A 283 44.41 21.56 -7.75
C VAL A 283 43.22 22.53 -7.92
N GLY A 284 42.09 22.06 -8.44
CA GLY A 284 40.88 22.86 -8.64
C GLY A 284 40.89 23.72 -9.89
N LYS A 285 41.80 23.47 -10.84
CA LYS A 285 41.80 24.16 -12.13
C LYS A 285 40.85 23.46 -13.08
N GLU A 286 39.94 24.22 -13.69
CA GLU A 286 38.99 23.68 -14.67
C GLU A 286 39.71 23.20 -15.94
N THR A 287 39.49 21.93 -16.29
CA THR A 287 40.05 21.28 -17.48
C THR A 287 39.00 21.12 -18.60
N LEU A 288 37.72 21.05 -18.25
CA LEU A 288 36.59 20.93 -19.18
C LEU A 288 35.34 21.62 -18.61
N ASP A 289 34.58 22.24 -19.50
CA ASP A 289 33.21 22.68 -19.24
C ASP A 289 32.35 22.39 -20.48
N THR A 290 31.37 21.49 -20.35
CA THR A 290 30.49 21.14 -21.47
C THR A 290 29.57 22.29 -21.89
N GLY A 291 29.37 23.31 -21.03
CA GLY A 291 28.69 24.54 -21.39
C GLY A 291 29.38 25.32 -22.52
N LEU A 292 30.68 25.10 -22.76
CA LEU A 292 31.42 25.65 -23.89
C LEU A 292 31.25 24.84 -25.18
N LEU A 293 30.86 23.56 -25.06
CA LEU A 293 30.67 22.64 -26.18
C LEU A 293 29.26 22.77 -26.75
N PHE A 294 28.26 22.78 -25.86
CA PHE A 294 26.84 22.88 -26.20
C PHE A 294 26.31 24.25 -25.81
N SER A 295 25.93 25.06 -26.80
CA SER A 295 25.33 26.38 -26.54
C SER A 295 24.06 26.29 -25.68
N GLN A 296 23.33 25.17 -25.80
CA GLN A 296 22.17 24.83 -24.99
C GLN A 296 22.52 24.61 -23.50
N SER A 297 23.65 23.96 -23.19
CA SER A 297 24.14 23.76 -21.82
C SER A 297 24.77 25.01 -21.19
N SER A 298 25.11 26.04 -22.00
CA SER A 298 25.83 27.23 -21.52
C SER A 298 25.03 28.05 -20.49
N GLU A 299 23.70 28.08 -20.64
CA GLU A 299 22.76 28.76 -19.73
C GLU A 299 22.33 27.87 -18.56
N THR A 300 22.60 26.56 -18.62
CA THR A 300 22.33 25.61 -17.55
C THR A 300 23.26 25.86 -16.37
N ALA A 301 22.67 25.97 -15.18
CA ALA A 301 23.37 26.18 -13.90
C ALA A 301 24.25 27.45 -13.81
N LYS A 302 24.18 28.37 -14.78
CA LYS A 302 25.03 29.58 -14.82
C LYS A 302 24.95 30.43 -13.53
N LYS A 303 23.77 30.56 -12.93
CA LYS A 303 23.57 31.25 -11.65
C LYS A 303 24.06 30.44 -10.44
N LEU A 304 23.95 29.11 -10.51
CA LEU A 304 24.44 28.19 -9.48
C LEU A 304 25.97 28.29 -9.34
N LEU A 305 26.70 28.42 -10.45
CA LEU A 305 28.17 28.55 -10.45
C LEU A 305 28.68 29.76 -9.66
N THR A 306 27.82 30.77 -9.44
CA THR A 306 28.15 31.98 -8.66
C THR A 306 27.60 31.95 -7.23
N GLN A 307 26.86 30.92 -6.83
CA GLN A 307 26.34 30.79 -5.46
C GLN A 307 27.49 30.48 -4.48
N ALA A 308 27.44 31.09 -3.30
CA ALA A 308 28.45 30.93 -2.26
C ALA A 308 28.54 29.47 -1.80
N ASP A 309 27.41 28.85 -1.44
CA ASP A 309 27.34 27.48 -0.92
C ASP A 309 27.90 26.45 -1.92
N PHE A 310 27.53 26.58 -3.20
CA PHE A 310 28.09 25.74 -4.28
C PHE A 310 29.60 25.95 -4.43
N THR A 311 30.06 27.20 -4.35
CA THR A 311 31.49 27.53 -4.46
C THR A 311 32.29 26.95 -3.29
N GLU A 312 31.73 26.96 -2.08
CA GLU A 312 32.32 26.36 -0.88
C GLU A 312 32.36 24.84 -0.97
N SER A 313 31.22 24.21 -1.31
CA SER A 313 31.11 22.77 -1.53
C SER A 313 32.12 22.27 -2.58
N ARG A 314 32.24 23.00 -3.70
CA ARG A 314 33.24 22.75 -4.74
C ARG A 314 34.68 22.90 -4.24
N LYS A 315 34.99 23.94 -3.45
CA LYS A 315 36.34 24.14 -2.90
C LYS A 315 36.75 22.98 -1.98
N GLY A 316 35.80 22.38 -1.26
CA GLY A 316 36.03 21.21 -0.42
C GLY A 316 36.56 19.98 -1.16
N LEU A 317 36.39 19.90 -2.49
CA LEU A 317 36.94 18.81 -3.31
C LEU A 317 38.47 18.86 -3.45
N PHE A 318 39.05 20.05 -3.34
CA PHE A 318 40.45 20.31 -3.69
C PHE A 318 41.33 20.66 -2.47
N GLY A 319 40.79 20.50 -1.25
CA GLY A 319 41.55 20.67 -0.01
C GLY A 319 42.53 19.52 0.23
N ASP A 320 43.42 19.68 1.22
CA ASP A 320 44.37 18.63 1.67
C ASP A 320 43.70 17.48 2.47
N THR A 321 42.39 17.29 2.30
CA THR A 321 41.58 16.22 2.91
C THR A 321 41.86 14.85 2.31
N ASP A 322 41.64 13.78 3.08
CA ASP A 322 41.79 12.42 2.58
C ASP A 322 40.86 12.17 1.39
N VAL A 323 41.40 11.56 0.33
CA VAL A 323 40.69 11.29 -0.92
C VAL A 323 39.46 10.43 -0.65
N LEU A 324 39.53 9.52 0.32
CA LEU A 324 38.40 8.68 0.70
C LEU A 324 37.31 9.43 1.42
N GLU A 325 37.66 10.31 2.34
CA GLU A 325 36.71 11.17 3.03
C GLU A 325 35.95 12.05 2.02
N VAL A 326 36.66 12.63 1.04
CA VAL A 326 36.04 13.39 -0.05
C VAL A 326 35.11 12.51 -0.89
N ILE A 327 35.53 11.29 -1.23
CA ILE A 327 34.72 10.36 -2.03
C ILE A 327 33.45 9.92 -1.28
N GLN A 328 33.56 9.64 0.02
CA GLN A 328 32.43 9.25 0.87
C GLN A 328 31.47 10.41 1.08
N ASN A 329 31.97 11.58 1.51
CA ASN A 329 31.16 12.76 1.77
C ASN A 329 30.48 13.32 0.52
N LYS A 330 31.04 13.08 -0.67
CA LYS A 330 30.50 13.54 -1.96
C LYS A 330 29.90 12.43 -2.82
N SER A 331 29.63 11.27 -2.21
CA SER A 331 29.02 10.13 -2.91
C SER A 331 27.54 10.38 -3.23
N GLU A 332 26.83 11.10 -2.36
CA GLU A 332 25.43 11.49 -2.54
C GLU A 332 25.29 12.76 -3.38
N ALA A 333 24.16 12.89 -4.07
CA ALA A 333 23.85 14.04 -4.89
C ALA A 333 23.40 15.23 -4.02
N GLU A 334 23.95 16.42 -4.29
CA GLU A 334 23.57 17.65 -3.58
C GLU A 334 22.48 18.40 -4.35
N SER A 335 21.43 18.84 -3.66
CA SER A 335 20.34 19.61 -4.26
C SER A 335 20.50 21.11 -4.02
N TYR A 336 20.26 21.92 -5.07
CA TYR A 336 20.38 23.37 -5.04
C TYR A 336 19.18 24.06 -5.69
N GLU A 337 18.71 25.15 -5.12
CA GLU A 337 17.67 26.00 -5.70
C GLU A 337 18.21 27.41 -6.00
N VAL A 338 18.21 27.82 -7.27
CA VAL A 338 18.69 29.14 -7.67
C VAL A 338 17.82 29.76 -8.76
N GLY A 339 17.26 30.94 -8.47
CA GLY A 339 16.49 31.72 -9.44
C GLY A 339 15.25 31.00 -9.97
N GLY A 340 14.58 30.20 -9.13
CA GLY A 340 13.38 29.43 -9.48
C GLY A 340 13.66 28.18 -10.33
N ARG A 341 14.92 27.74 -10.37
CA ARG A 341 15.37 26.49 -10.97
C ARG A 341 15.94 25.56 -9.90
N GLN A 342 15.72 24.27 -10.08
CA GLN A 342 16.16 23.21 -9.17
C GLN A 342 17.26 22.41 -9.85
N TYR A 343 18.41 22.31 -9.18
CA TYR A 343 19.60 21.64 -9.67
C TYR A 343 19.98 20.49 -8.74
N GLU A 344 20.44 19.40 -9.33
CA GLU A 344 21.10 18.32 -8.62
C GLU A 344 22.55 18.26 -9.08
N VAL A 345 23.48 18.11 -8.13
CA VAL A 345 24.92 18.15 -8.35
C VAL A 345 25.54 16.85 -7.88
N VAL A 346 26.21 16.15 -8.80
CA VAL A 346 26.90 14.89 -8.52
C VAL A 346 28.39 15.06 -8.72
N TYR A 347 29.19 14.69 -7.72
CA TYR A 347 30.64 14.76 -7.77
C TYR A 347 31.21 13.36 -8.05
N ARG A 348 32.17 13.27 -8.97
CA ARG A 348 32.78 12.00 -9.35
C ARG A 348 34.30 12.14 -9.44
N PRO A 349 35.09 11.40 -8.66
CA PRO A 349 36.53 11.38 -8.83
C PRO A 349 36.90 10.77 -10.19
N VAL A 350 37.94 11.32 -10.82
CA VAL A 350 38.48 10.81 -12.08
C VAL A 350 39.86 10.22 -11.81
N PHE A 351 40.01 8.94 -12.12
CA PHE A 351 41.25 8.21 -11.93
C PHE A 351 42.01 8.00 -13.24
N ARG A 352 43.33 7.95 -13.14
CA ARG A 352 44.27 7.63 -14.23
C ARG A 352 44.05 6.22 -14.73
N ASN A 353 43.91 5.28 -13.79
CA ASN A 353 43.74 3.87 -14.05
C ASN A 353 42.44 3.38 -13.40
N PRO A 354 41.29 3.40 -14.11
CA PRO A 354 40.00 3.08 -13.51
C PRO A 354 39.90 1.68 -12.90
N SER A 355 40.62 0.69 -13.48
CA SER A 355 40.63 -0.69 -13.01
C SER A 355 41.28 -0.85 -11.63
N THR A 356 42.43 -0.20 -11.43
CA THR A 356 43.17 -0.19 -10.15
C THR A 356 42.48 0.69 -9.12
N ALA A 357 41.97 1.85 -9.55
CA ALA A 357 41.25 2.76 -8.66
C ALA A 357 39.92 2.18 -8.16
N GLU A 358 39.14 1.50 -9.01
CA GLU A 358 37.90 0.83 -8.60
C GLU A 358 38.19 -0.25 -7.54
N ARG A 359 39.20 -1.10 -7.77
CA ARG A 359 39.60 -2.10 -6.77
C ARG A 359 40.07 -1.47 -5.47
N SER A 360 40.89 -0.42 -5.55
CA SER A 360 41.36 0.27 -4.35
C SER A 360 40.22 0.92 -3.60
N ARG A 361 39.28 1.55 -4.30
CA ARG A 361 38.07 2.14 -3.73
C ARG A 361 37.20 1.09 -3.06
N SER A 362 36.84 0.02 -3.77
CA SER A 362 36.03 -1.06 -3.19
C SER A 362 36.70 -1.68 -1.97
N MET A 363 38.02 -1.85 -1.98
CA MET A 363 38.77 -2.37 -0.83
C MET A 363 38.77 -1.38 0.35
N ALA A 364 38.94 -0.09 0.09
CA ALA A 364 38.92 0.92 1.14
C ALA A 364 37.53 1.10 1.76
N GLU A 365 36.47 1.09 0.95
CA GLU A 365 35.07 1.08 1.42
C GLU A 365 34.80 -0.17 2.27
N GLU A 366 35.21 -1.35 1.78
CA GLU A 366 35.08 -2.63 2.50
C GLU A 366 35.79 -2.62 3.87
N ILE A 367 37.02 -2.11 3.92
CA ILE A 367 37.80 -2.04 5.17
C ILE A 367 37.18 -1.03 6.15
N ALA A 368 36.60 0.06 5.65
CA ALA A 368 35.94 1.07 6.47
C ALA A 368 34.61 0.57 7.04
N GLU A 369 33.81 -0.13 6.23
CA GLU A 369 32.49 -0.66 6.63
C GLU A 369 32.60 -1.93 7.49
N ASN A 370 33.53 -2.83 7.15
CA ASN A 370 33.69 -4.15 7.79
C ASN A 370 35.12 -4.39 8.32
N PRO A 371 35.65 -3.53 9.22
CA PRO A 371 37.07 -3.56 9.62
C PRO A 371 37.51 -4.87 10.30
N LYS A 372 36.58 -5.59 10.95
CA LYS A 372 36.88 -6.84 11.66
C LYS A 372 36.98 -8.06 10.74
N ASP A 373 36.29 -8.03 9.61
CA ASP A 373 36.13 -9.20 8.74
C ASP A 373 37.43 -9.51 7.99
N TRP A 374 38.16 -8.47 7.61
CA TRP A 374 39.45 -8.57 6.90
C TRP A 374 40.68 -8.48 7.79
N ALA A 375 40.53 -8.17 9.09
CA ALA A 375 41.64 -7.90 10.01
C ALA A 375 42.70 -9.01 10.03
N LYS A 376 42.27 -10.28 10.09
CA LYS A 376 43.19 -11.44 10.09
C LYS A 376 43.99 -11.54 8.79
N TYR A 377 43.35 -11.28 7.65
CA TYR A 377 44.04 -11.30 6.37
C TYR A 377 45.03 -10.14 6.23
N LEU A 378 44.63 -8.93 6.65
CA LEU A 378 45.49 -7.75 6.60
C LEU A 378 46.77 -7.92 7.45
N GLU A 379 46.67 -8.54 8.62
CA GLU A 379 47.83 -8.87 9.46
C GLU A 379 48.79 -9.85 8.76
N GLU A 380 48.24 -10.88 8.09
CA GLU A 380 49.03 -11.84 7.33
C GLU A 380 49.64 -11.23 6.06
N ASP A 381 48.92 -10.37 5.34
CA ASP A 381 49.45 -9.62 4.19
C ASP A 381 50.61 -8.73 4.62
N GLN A 382 50.55 -8.09 5.79
CA GLN A 382 51.64 -7.29 6.32
C GLN A 382 52.91 -8.13 6.55
N LYS A 383 52.78 -9.29 7.20
CA LYS A 383 53.92 -10.21 7.44
C LYS A 383 54.53 -10.69 6.12
N ILE A 384 53.68 -11.11 5.18
CA ILE A 384 54.12 -11.59 3.87
C ILE A 384 54.78 -10.47 3.06
N SER A 385 54.26 -9.25 3.12
CA SER A 385 54.84 -8.08 2.43
C SER A 385 56.26 -7.77 2.95
N ALA A 386 56.49 -7.89 4.27
CA ALA A 386 57.81 -7.74 4.86
C ALA A 386 58.80 -8.84 4.41
N GLU A 387 58.37 -10.10 4.38
CA GLU A 387 59.18 -11.23 3.86
C GLU A 387 59.53 -11.01 2.36
N ILE A 388 58.57 -10.53 1.57
CA ILE A 388 58.80 -10.18 0.16
C ILE A 388 59.80 -9.03 0.03
N ALA A 389 59.73 -8.01 0.90
CA ALA A 389 60.66 -6.89 0.90
C ALA A 389 62.13 -7.36 1.03
N GLU A 390 62.40 -8.33 1.90
CA GLU A 390 63.74 -8.90 2.09
C GLU A 390 64.23 -9.62 0.81
N ILE A 391 63.38 -10.46 0.21
CA ILE A 391 63.70 -11.17 -1.04
C ILE A 391 63.94 -10.16 -2.18
N SER A 392 63.10 -9.13 -2.29
CA SER A 392 63.21 -8.06 -3.27
C SER A 392 64.52 -7.29 -3.16
N GLN A 393 65.00 -6.98 -1.94
CA GLN A 393 66.29 -6.30 -1.75
C GLN A 393 67.47 -7.17 -2.22
N ARG A 394 67.41 -8.48 -1.95
CA ARG A 394 68.42 -9.44 -2.43
C ARG A 394 68.39 -9.56 -3.96
N LEU A 395 67.20 -9.63 -4.56
CA LEU A 395 67.02 -9.63 -6.01
C LEU A 395 67.55 -8.33 -6.65
N LYS A 396 67.24 -7.17 -6.07
CA LYS A 396 67.72 -5.86 -6.53
C LYS A 396 69.24 -5.76 -6.50
N THR A 397 69.85 -6.22 -5.41
CA THR A 397 71.32 -6.28 -5.28
C THR A 397 71.92 -7.18 -6.36
N ARG A 398 71.38 -8.40 -6.53
CA ARG A 398 71.86 -9.34 -7.54
C ARG A 398 71.68 -8.82 -8.96
N MET A 399 70.57 -8.16 -9.25
CA MET A 399 70.31 -7.55 -10.56
C MET A 399 71.31 -6.43 -10.87
N SER A 400 71.67 -5.62 -9.87
CA SER A 400 72.70 -4.57 -9.99
C SER A 400 74.07 -5.17 -10.34
N GLU A 401 74.45 -6.28 -9.71
CA GLU A 401 75.69 -7.01 -10.01
C GLU A 401 75.70 -7.58 -11.43
N LEU A 402 74.60 -8.23 -11.85
CA LEU A 402 74.46 -8.79 -13.19
C LEU A 402 74.51 -7.70 -14.27
N ARG A 403 73.90 -6.53 -14.01
CA ARG A 403 73.96 -5.37 -14.90
C ARG A 403 75.37 -4.80 -15.03
N LYS A 404 76.18 -4.82 -13.95
CA LYS A 404 77.59 -4.39 -13.98
C LYS A 404 78.50 -5.34 -14.78
N ASP A 405 78.34 -6.66 -14.63
CA ASP A 405 79.13 -7.63 -15.39
C ASP A 405 78.68 -7.72 -16.87
N GLY A 406 77.37 -7.57 -17.13
CA GLY A 406 76.80 -7.43 -18.47
C GLY A 406 76.91 -8.67 -19.38
N LYS A 407 77.44 -9.80 -18.88
CA LYS A 407 77.70 -11.03 -19.65
C LYS A 407 76.59 -12.07 -19.56
N ALA A 408 75.97 -12.22 -18.39
CA ALA A 408 74.94 -13.22 -18.13
C ALA A 408 73.55 -12.57 -18.06
N LYS A 409 72.58 -13.17 -18.74
CA LYS A 409 71.15 -12.81 -18.54
C LYS A 409 70.67 -13.37 -17.19
N PRO A 410 69.68 -12.74 -16.53
CA PRO A 410 69.19 -13.19 -15.23
C PRO A 410 68.74 -14.66 -15.22
N SER A 411 68.11 -15.14 -16.29
CA SER A 411 67.66 -16.54 -16.37
C SER A 411 68.79 -17.58 -16.40
N SER A 412 70.01 -17.15 -16.73
CA SER A 412 71.20 -18.01 -16.70
C SER A 412 71.89 -18.01 -15.32
N ASP A 413 71.55 -17.08 -14.44
CA ASP A 413 72.11 -16.97 -13.10
C ASP A 413 71.39 -17.89 -12.09
N LYS A 414 72.16 -18.68 -11.33
CA LYS A 414 71.59 -19.65 -10.38
C LYS A 414 70.98 -18.94 -9.16
N GLU A 415 71.64 -17.91 -8.66
CA GLU A 415 71.19 -17.16 -7.49
C GLU A 415 69.89 -16.40 -7.78
N PHE A 416 69.83 -15.70 -8.91
CA PHE A 416 68.60 -15.05 -9.38
C PHE A 416 67.43 -16.04 -9.47
N LYS A 417 67.62 -17.22 -10.09
CA LYS A 417 66.56 -18.24 -10.21
C LYS A 417 66.05 -18.73 -8.86
N ASN A 418 66.96 -18.93 -7.89
CA ASN A 418 66.58 -19.39 -6.55
C ASN A 418 65.79 -18.31 -5.81
N LEU A 419 66.22 -17.05 -5.88
CA LEU A 419 65.51 -15.91 -5.29
C LEU A 419 64.14 -15.69 -5.96
N ALA A 420 64.06 -15.79 -7.29
CA ALA A 420 62.80 -15.70 -8.03
C ALA A 420 61.84 -16.87 -7.70
N LEU A 421 62.36 -18.07 -7.42
CA LEU A 421 61.54 -19.19 -6.95
C LEU A 421 61.00 -18.93 -5.53
N ALA A 422 61.84 -18.44 -4.61
CA ALA A 422 61.41 -18.06 -3.27
C ALA A 422 60.33 -16.96 -3.33
N TYR A 423 60.48 -15.98 -4.22
CA TYR A 423 59.48 -14.95 -4.49
C TYR A 423 58.14 -15.55 -4.94
N ARG A 424 58.14 -16.48 -5.90
CA ARG A 424 56.92 -17.19 -6.35
C ARG A 424 56.22 -17.93 -5.21
N GLN A 425 56.99 -18.56 -4.31
CA GLN A 425 56.43 -19.26 -3.16
C GLN A 425 55.74 -18.30 -2.20
N MET A 426 56.30 -17.11 -2.00
CA MET A 426 55.70 -16.06 -1.17
C MET A 426 54.40 -15.51 -1.78
N LEU A 427 54.35 -15.29 -3.10
CA LEU A 427 53.10 -14.90 -3.78
C LEU A 427 52.03 -15.99 -3.61
N LYS A 428 52.39 -17.27 -3.81
CA LYS A 428 51.46 -18.39 -3.63
C LYS A 428 50.96 -18.47 -2.18
N LYS A 429 51.83 -18.23 -1.19
CA LYS A 429 51.46 -18.15 0.24
C LYS A 429 50.43 -17.04 0.47
N ARG A 430 50.60 -15.87 -0.15
CA ARG A 430 49.62 -14.75 -0.08
C ARG A 430 48.25 -15.16 -0.64
N ASP A 431 48.21 -15.73 -1.84
CA ASP A 431 46.96 -16.13 -2.50
C ASP A 431 46.23 -17.20 -1.68
N THR A 432 46.95 -18.21 -1.17
CA THR A 432 46.36 -19.24 -0.30
C THR A 432 45.82 -18.65 1.01
N LYS A 433 46.48 -17.64 1.59
CA LYS A 433 45.99 -16.97 2.80
C LYS A 433 44.73 -16.14 2.52
N LEU A 434 44.62 -15.53 1.34
CA LEU A 434 43.41 -14.82 0.92
C LEU A 434 42.23 -15.80 0.81
N GLU A 435 42.41 -16.92 0.10
CA GLU A 435 41.38 -17.95 -0.04
C GLU A 435 40.90 -18.51 1.32
N GLN A 436 41.82 -18.65 2.29
CA GLN A 436 41.51 -19.18 3.63
C GLN A 436 40.82 -18.18 4.56
N LEU A 437 41.11 -16.89 4.42
CA LEU A 437 40.75 -15.86 5.41
C LEU A 437 39.70 -14.86 4.91
N GLN A 438 39.33 -14.89 3.62
CA GLN A 438 38.28 -14.03 3.08
C GLN A 438 36.89 -14.38 3.66
N PRO A 439 36.04 -13.39 3.99
CA PRO A 439 34.81 -13.62 4.75
C PRO A 439 33.64 -14.20 3.93
N TYR A 440 33.72 -14.15 2.60
CA TYR A 440 32.56 -14.38 1.72
C TYR A 440 32.43 -15.80 1.17
N GLN A 441 33.32 -16.72 1.55
CA GLN A 441 33.28 -18.10 1.05
C GLN A 441 31.90 -18.76 1.23
N SER A 442 31.28 -18.59 2.40
CA SER A 442 29.94 -19.14 2.69
C SER A 442 28.83 -18.48 1.85
N VAL A 443 28.97 -17.19 1.53
CA VAL A 443 28.03 -16.45 0.67
C VAL A 443 28.12 -16.96 -0.76
N PHE A 444 29.33 -17.22 -1.25
CA PHE A 444 29.55 -17.79 -2.58
C PHE A 444 28.95 -19.17 -2.73
N GLU A 445 29.17 -20.06 -1.74
CA GLU A 445 28.59 -21.41 -1.73
C GLU A 445 27.06 -21.37 -1.70
N LYS A 446 26.47 -20.47 -0.90
CA LYS A 446 25.01 -20.28 -0.85
C LYS A 446 24.45 -19.78 -2.19
N ASN A 447 25.11 -18.81 -2.81
CA ASN A 447 24.68 -18.24 -4.09
C ASN A 447 24.82 -19.27 -5.23
N GLU A 448 25.89 -20.06 -5.24
CA GLU A 448 26.07 -21.14 -6.21
C GLU A 448 25.02 -22.24 -6.05
N LYS A 449 24.73 -22.64 -4.80
CA LYS A 449 23.64 -23.60 -4.53
C LYS A 449 22.30 -23.08 -5.01
N LYS A 450 21.95 -21.83 -4.68
CA LYS A 450 20.70 -21.19 -5.14
C LYS A 450 20.61 -21.19 -6.67
N TRP A 451 21.69 -20.77 -7.35
CA TRP A 451 21.72 -20.76 -8.81
C TRP A 451 21.52 -22.16 -9.39
N ASN A 452 22.15 -23.19 -8.83
CA ASN A 452 21.98 -24.58 -9.26
C ASN A 452 20.54 -25.08 -9.04
N ASP A 453 19.91 -24.72 -7.92
CA ASP A 453 18.52 -25.08 -7.61
C ASP A 453 17.55 -24.38 -8.59
N ASP A 454 17.73 -23.08 -8.85
CA ASP A 454 16.93 -22.30 -9.80
C ASP A 454 17.10 -22.81 -11.24
N HIS A 455 18.34 -23.11 -11.65
CA HIS A 455 18.67 -23.67 -12.96
C HIS A 455 18.02 -25.04 -13.18
N LYS A 456 18.11 -25.92 -12.18
CA LYS A 456 17.46 -27.22 -12.20
C LYS A 456 15.93 -27.08 -12.25
N SER A 457 15.35 -26.21 -11.43
CA SER A 457 13.91 -25.96 -11.41
C SER A 457 13.37 -25.49 -12.77
N LEU A 458 14.06 -24.55 -13.44
CA LEU A 458 13.67 -24.10 -14.77
C LEU A 458 13.77 -25.20 -15.82
N LYS A 459 14.83 -26.02 -15.78
CA LYS A 459 14.95 -27.19 -16.68
C LYS A 459 13.84 -28.21 -16.46
N ASP A 460 13.49 -28.50 -15.22
CA ASP A 460 12.41 -29.42 -14.87
C ASP A 460 11.05 -28.88 -15.34
N LYS A 461 10.81 -27.56 -15.20
CA LYS A 461 9.60 -26.89 -15.71
C LYS A 461 9.50 -26.92 -17.24
N ILE A 462 10.60 -26.65 -17.95
CA ILE A 462 10.65 -26.76 -19.41
C ILE A 462 10.33 -28.21 -19.82
N ALA A 463 10.98 -29.20 -19.22
CA ALA A 463 10.75 -30.61 -19.53
C ALA A 463 9.29 -31.05 -19.25
N SER A 464 8.68 -30.57 -18.16
CA SER A 464 7.27 -30.82 -17.84
C SER A 464 6.35 -30.19 -18.87
N ALA A 465 6.56 -28.92 -19.22
CA ALA A 465 5.77 -28.21 -20.22
C ALA A 465 5.87 -28.88 -21.61
N SER A 466 7.09 -29.22 -22.07
CA SER A 466 7.28 -29.94 -23.35
C SER A 466 6.57 -31.30 -23.35
N LYS A 467 6.55 -32.01 -22.21
CA LYS A 467 5.86 -33.29 -22.07
C LYS A 467 4.33 -33.11 -22.14
N GLU A 468 3.79 -32.12 -21.44
CA GLU A 468 2.36 -31.81 -21.47
C GLU A 468 1.91 -31.38 -22.87
N ILE A 469 2.68 -30.52 -23.55
CA ILE A 469 2.42 -30.13 -24.95
C ILE A 469 2.31 -31.39 -25.83
N LEU A 470 3.25 -32.32 -25.71
CA LEU A 470 3.24 -33.56 -26.49
C LEU A 470 2.02 -34.46 -26.16
N GLU A 471 1.55 -34.47 -24.92
CA GLU A 471 0.34 -35.20 -24.52
C GLU A 471 -0.92 -34.58 -25.14
N TRP A 472 -1.05 -33.24 -25.09
CA TRP A 472 -2.17 -32.53 -25.71
C TRP A 472 -2.13 -32.60 -27.24
N GLU A 473 -0.97 -32.55 -27.88
CA GLU A 473 -0.81 -32.79 -29.32
C GLU A 473 -1.24 -34.20 -29.74
N LYS A 474 -0.97 -35.21 -28.89
CA LYS A 474 -1.45 -36.58 -29.13
C LYS A 474 -2.97 -36.66 -29.01
N MET A 475 -3.57 -35.99 -28.03
CA MET A 475 -5.04 -35.91 -27.90
C MET A 475 -5.69 -35.19 -29.09
N LEU A 476 -5.02 -34.18 -29.66
CA LEU A 476 -5.47 -33.50 -30.88
C LEU A 476 -5.43 -34.43 -32.11
N LYS A 477 -4.40 -35.29 -32.22
CA LYS A 477 -4.26 -36.27 -33.31
C LYS A 477 -5.16 -37.50 -33.14
N PHE A 478 -5.49 -37.88 -31.90
CA PHE A 478 -6.31 -39.04 -31.55
C PHE A 478 -7.38 -38.63 -30.52
N PRO A 479 -8.49 -38.01 -30.95
CA PRO A 479 -9.56 -37.61 -30.04
C PRO A 479 -10.17 -38.84 -29.34
N PRO A 480 -10.59 -38.71 -28.06
CA PRO A 480 -11.11 -39.83 -27.28
C PRO A 480 -12.36 -40.46 -27.93
N LYS A 481 -12.53 -41.77 -27.75
CA LYS A 481 -13.68 -42.54 -28.27
C LYS A 481 -14.99 -42.09 -27.63
N GLU A 482 -16.11 -42.29 -28.33
CA GLU A 482 -17.45 -41.91 -27.86
C GLU A 482 -17.74 -42.44 -26.44
N GLY A 483 -17.88 -41.52 -25.48
CA GLY A 483 -18.28 -41.82 -24.09
C GLY A 483 -17.54 -41.05 -22.99
N GLU A 484 -16.37 -40.44 -23.27
CA GLU A 484 -15.64 -39.61 -22.30
C GLU A 484 -15.74 -38.11 -22.62
N ASN A 485 -15.70 -37.25 -21.59
CA ASN A 485 -15.93 -35.81 -21.68
C ASN A 485 -15.20 -35.15 -22.86
N LYS A 486 -15.99 -34.57 -23.77
CA LYS A 486 -15.52 -33.93 -25.00
C LYS A 486 -14.92 -32.56 -24.70
N THR A 487 -13.62 -32.47 -24.48
CA THR A 487 -12.88 -31.22 -24.70
C THR A 487 -12.89 -30.92 -26.20
N SER A 488 -13.25 -29.69 -26.59
CA SER A 488 -13.32 -29.32 -28.00
C SER A 488 -11.90 -29.24 -28.61
N PRO A 489 -11.72 -29.48 -29.93
CA PRO A 489 -10.43 -29.29 -30.58
C PRO A 489 -9.85 -27.88 -30.40
N GLU A 490 -10.73 -26.86 -30.34
CA GLU A 490 -10.34 -25.47 -30.07
C GLU A 490 -9.81 -25.30 -28.65
N GLU A 491 -10.44 -25.91 -27.64
CA GLU A 491 -9.97 -25.89 -26.25
C GLU A 491 -8.62 -26.60 -26.07
N ILE A 492 -8.40 -27.70 -26.78
CA ILE A 492 -7.12 -28.41 -26.79
C ILE A 492 -6.03 -27.53 -27.43
N GLN A 493 -6.35 -26.85 -28.53
CA GLN A 493 -5.40 -25.99 -29.24
C GLN A 493 -5.06 -24.72 -28.44
N ASP A 494 -6.03 -24.10 -27.76
CA ASP A 494 -5.80 -22.99 -26.83
C ASP A 494 -4.90 -23.42 -25.66
N LYS A 495 -5.10 -24.63 -25.15
CA LYS A 495 -4.27 -25.16 -24.05
C LYS A 495 -2.84 -25.44 -24.49
N ILE A 496 -2.63 -25.97 -25.70
CA ILE A 496 -1.30 -26.11 -26.31
C ILE A 496 -0.63 -24.73 -26.42
N ARG A 497 -1.34 -23.73 -26.94
CA ARG A 497 -0.80 -22.37 -27.11
C ARG A 497 -0.37 -21.73 -25.78
N ILE A 498 -1.15 -21.91 -24.73
CA ILE A 498 -0.81 -21.43 -23.38
C ILE A 498 0.46 -22.12 -22.87
N LEU A 499 0.55 -23.45 -23.02
CA LEU A 499 1.71 -24.23 -22.59
C LEU A 499 2.97 -23.88 -23.39
N GLU A 500 2.86 -23.66 -24.71
CA GLU A 500 3.95 -23.19 -25.57
C GLU A 500 4.46 -21.82 -25.11
N SER A 501 3.55 -20.88 -24.82
CA SER A 501 3.91 -19.55 -24.30
C SER A 501 4.62 -19.65 -22.93
N GLN A 502 4.18 -20.55 -22.06
CA GLN A 502 4.84 -20.80 -20.77
C GLN A 502 6.21 -21.45 -20.94
N GLU A 503 6.34 -22.41 -21.84
CA GLU A 503 7.62 -23.05 -22.16
C GLU A 503 8.64 -22.03 -22.70
N GLU A 504 8.20 -21.12 -23.58
CA GLU A 504 9.01 -20.02 -24.10
C GLU A 504 9.44 -19.06 -22.99
N GLU A 505 8.53 -18.67 -22.09
CA GLU A 505 8.86 -17.83 -20.92
C GLU A 505 9.89 -18.51 -20.00
N TYR A 506 9.78 -19.82 -19.77
CA TYR A 506 10.76 -20.58 -19.00
C TYR A 506 12.12 -20.68 -19.71
N LYS A 507 12.14 -20.87 -21.04
CA LYS A 507 13.38 -20.86 -21.84
C LYS A 507 14.06 -19.50 -21.77
N ASP A 508 13.32 -18.40 -21.91
CA ASP A 508 13.84 -17.05 -21.79
C ASP A 508 14.37 -16.77 -20.38
N SER A 509 13.67 -17.25 -19.36
CA SER A 509 14.12 -17.14 -17.96
C SER A 509 15.40 -17.96 -17.70
N LEU A 510 15.53 -19.14 -18.32
CA LEU A 510 16.74 -19.95 -18.26
C LEU A 510 17.92 -19.25 -18.96
N ILE A 511 17.70 -18.70 -20.16
CA ILE A 511 18.72 -17.93 -20.90
C ILE A 511 19.16 -16.73 -20.07
N ARG A 512 18.23 -15.99 -19.47
CA ARG A 512 18.54 -14.87 -18.57
C ARG A 512 19.37 -15.34 -17.37
N LEU A 513 18.95 -16.41 -16.68
CA LEU A 513 19.68 -16.98 -15.55
C LEU A 513 21.11 -17.40 -15.93
N GLU A 514 21.28 -18.07 -17.07
CA GLU A 514 22.58 -18.49 -17.58
C GLU A 514 23.46 -17.30 -17.96
N SER A 515 22.90 -16.26 -18.57
CA SER A 515 23.61 -15.03 -18.92
C SER A 515 24.13 -14.28 -17.68
N THR A 516 23.42 -14.38 -16.55
CA THR A 516 23.80 -13.70 -15.30
C THR A 516 24.78 -14.49 -14.44
N LYS A 517 25.02 -15.78 -14.71
CA LYS A 517 25.91 -16.62 -13.89
C LYS A 517 27.32 -16.03 -13.75
N GLY A 518 27.82 -15.47 -14.84
CA GLY A 518 29.13 -14.83 -14.91
C GLY A 518 29.13 -13.33 -14.61
N ASP A 519 28.00 -12.72 -14.28
CA ASP A 519 27.90 -11.28 -14.07
C ASP A 519 28.14 -10.91 -12.60
N TRP A 520 29.34 -10.41 -12.31
CA TRP A 520 29.72 -9.87 -11.00
C TRP A 520 29.35 -8.38 -10.85
N GLY A 521 28.73 -7.77 -11.87
CA GLY A 521 28.39 -6.36 -11.92
C GLY A 521 27.52 -5.90 -10.75
N ASN A 522 26.69 -6.79 -10.19
CA ASN A 522 25.81 -6.51 -9.06
C ASN A 522 26.17 -7.26 -7.76
N SER A 523 27.25 -8.04 -7.73
CA SER A 523 27.69 -8.74 -6.50
C SER A 523 28.81 -7.96 -5.83
N TYR A 524 28.50 -7.37 -4.68
CA TYR A 524 29.47 -6.62 -3.89
C TYR A 524 30.59 -7.53 -3.38
N GLU A 525 30.24 -8.71 -2.86
CA GLU A 525 31.16 -9.67 -2.26
C GLU A 525 32.18 -10.19 -3.28
N ARG A 526 31.76 -10.44 -4.52
CA ARG A 526 32.66 -10.86 -5.61
C ARG A 526 33.61 -9.74 -6.04
N LYS A 527 33.15 -8.49 -6.04
CA LYS A 527 34.01 -7.34 -6.35
C LYS A 527 35.03 -7.08 -5.25
N ALA A 528 34.62 -7.21 -3.98
CA ALA A 528 35.51 -7.13 -2.84
C ALA A 528 36.60 -8.20 -2.92
N GLU A 529 36.22 -9.48 -3.08
CA GLU A 529 37.18 -10.59 -3.29
C GLU A 529 38.15 -10.31 -4.45
N ASP A 530 37.64 -9.88 -5.61
CA ASP A 530 38.47 -9.56 -6.77
C ASP A 530 39.39 -8.36 -6.53
N ALA A 531 38.98 -7.39 -5.71
CA ALA A 531 39.83 -6.26 -5.33
C ALA A 531 41.05 -6.74 -4.55
N PHE A 532 40.86 -7.59 -3.52
CA PHE A 532 41.96 -8.15 -2.73
C PHE A 532 42.90 -9.03 -3.55
N LEU A 533 42.35 -9.82 -4.47
CA LEU A 533 43.15 -10.68 -5.34
C LEU A 533 43.88 -9.89 -6.44
N GLY A 534 43.20 -8.93 -7.06
CA GLY A 534 43.59 -8.35 -8.34
C GLY A 534 44.29 -6.98 -8.24
N LEU A 535 44.27 -6.30 -7.09
CA LEU A 535 44.77 -4.92 -6.99
C LEU A 535 46.24 -4.79 -7.42
N ARG A 536 47.12 -5.65 -6.90
CA ARG A 536 48.56 -5.63 -7.23
C ARG A 536 48.82 -5.99 -8.69
N GLU A 537 48.05 -6.91 -9.24
CA GLU A 537 48.16 -7.32 -10.64
C GLU A 537 47.72 -6.21 -11.60
N ALA A 538 46.56 -5.60 -11.33
CA ALA A 538 46.04 -4.48 -12.09
C ALA A 538 47.02 -3.29 -12.04
N ALA A 539 47.53 -2.96 -10.86
CA ALA A 539 48.52 -1.91 -10.70
C ALA A 539 49.81 -2.23 -11.46
N LEU A 540 50.30 -3.47 -11.40
CA LEU A 540 51.50 -3.89 -12.13
C LEU A 540 51.32 -3.77 -13.64
N GLU A 541 50.17 -4.18 -14.15
CA GLU A 541 49.79 -4.01 -15.56
C GLU A 541 49.76 -2.52 -15.93
N ASP A 542 49.07 -1.68 -15.15
CA ASP A 542 48.93 -0.24 -15.40
C ASP A 542 50.27 0.53 -15.37
N PHE A 543 51.23 0.09 -14.56
CA PHE A 543 52.58 0.67 -14.56
C PHE A 543 53.46 0.17 -15.70
N THR A 544 53.20 -1.04 -16.21
CA THR A 544 54.02 -1.70 -17.23
C THR A 544 53.56 -1.37 -18.64
N PHE A 545 52.26 -1.20 -18.82
CA PHE A 545 51.61 -0.92 -20.10
C PHE A 545 50.96 0.46 -20.11
N ILE A 546 50.98 1.12 -21.26
CA ILE A 546 50.06 2.23 -21.53
C ILE A 546 48.89 1.69 -22.34
N PRO A 547 47.67 1.70 -21.80
CA PRO A 547 46.51 1.10 -22.46
C PRO A 547 46.14 1.86 -23.75
N PHE A 548 45.62 1.13 -24.73
CA PHE A 548 45.10 1.75 -25.97
C PHE A 548 43.83 2.56 -25.73
N LYS A 549 43.03 2.13 -24.75
CA LYS A 549 41.82 2.80 -24.28
C LYS A 549 41.89 2.87 -22.76
N THR A 550 42.01 4.07 -22.22
CA THR A 550 41.72 4.34 -20.81
C THR A 550 40.20 4.52 -20.71
N GLY A 551 39.54 3.90 -19.74
CA GLY A 551 38.10 4.10 -19.53
C GLY A 551 37.43 3.07 -18.62
N PRO A 552 36.37 3.44 -17.88
CA PRO A 552 35.68 2.55 -16.96
C PRO A 552 34.90 1.42 -17.65
N ALA A 553 34.74 1.47 -18.98
CA ALA A 553 34.13 0.40 -19.75
C ALA A 553 34.91 -0.93 -19.65
N GLY A 554 36.24 -0.88 -19.45
CA GLY A 554 37.07 -2.07 -19.29
C GLY A 554 36.74 -2.86 -18.03
N ILE A 555 36.73 -2.21 -16.86
CA ILE A 555 36.40 -2.86 -15.58
C ILE A 555 34.94 -3.33 -15.52
N ARG A 556 34.01 -2.60 -16.13
CA ARG A 556 32.61 -3.05 -16.26
C ARG A 556 32.49 -4.33 -17.08
N ARG A 557 33.20 -4.42 -18.20
CA ARG A 557 33.24 -5.64 -19.03
C ARG A 557 33.88 -6.80 -18.28
N TYR A 558 34.97 -6.53 -17.56
CA TYR A 558 35.60 -7.50 -16.67
C TYR A 558 34.59 -8.07 -15.66
N TYR A 559 33.83 -7.23 -14.95
CA TYR A 559 32.85 -7.76 -14.01
C TYR A 559 31.66 -8.47 -14.68
N LYS A 560 31.23 -8.06 -15.87
CA LYS A 560 30.11 -8.71 -16.57
C LYS A 560 30.45 -10.03 -17.25
N ASP A 561 31.64 -10.15 -17.83
CA ASP A 561 32.01 -11.28 -18.69
C ASP A 561 33.08 -12.16 -18.05
N GLU A 562 32.74 -13.43 -17.79
CA GLU A 562 33.65 -14.42 -17.21
C GLU A 562 34.86 -14.72 -18.11
N ASN A 563 34.68 -14.72 -19.44
CA ASN A 563 35.76 -14.98 -20.38
C ASN A 563 36.77 -13.83 -20.40
N GLU A 564 36.30 -12.60 -20.25
CA GLU A 564 37.15 -11.42 -20.09
C GLU A 564 38.00 -11.55 -18.82
N ARG A 565 37.39 -11.94 -17.68
CA ARG A 565 38.15 -12.17 -16.43
C ARG A 565 39.21 -13.24 -16.56
N LYS A 566 38.87 -14.38 -17.17
CA LYS A 566 39.83 -15.47 -17.43
C LYS A 566 40.99 -14.98 -18.29
N SER A 567 40.69 -14.21 -19.34
CA SER A 567 41.70 -13.67 -20.25
C SER A 567 42.65 -12.71 -19.53
N VAL A 568 42.12 -11.79 -18.71
CA VAL A 568 42.92 -10.85 -17.91
C VAL A 568 43.78 -11.59 -16.87
N ARG A 569 43.22 -12.56 -16.13
CA ARG A 569 43.99 -13.35 -15.15
C ARG A 569 45.13 -14.15 -15.80
N ILE A 570 44.92 -14.67 -17.01
CA ILE A 570 45.99 -15.32 -17.79
C ILE A 570 47.10 -14.32 -18.14
N LYS A 571 46.74 -13.09 -18.55
CA LYS A 571 47.72 -12.04 -18.89
C LYS A 571 48.55 -11.63 -17.67
N TRP A 572 47.92 -11.41 -16.52
CA TRP A 572 48.61 -11.12 -15.25
C TRP A 572 49.63 -12.20 -14.89
N LYS A 573 49.22 -13.48 -14.98
CA LYS A 573 50.12 -14.61 -14.75
C LYS A 573 51.31 -14.61 -15.73
N LEU A 574 51.04 -14.39 -17.02
CA LEU A 574 52.09 -14.32 -18.04
C LEU A 574 53.04 -13.14 -17.82
N LEU A 575 52.52 -12.00 -17.37
CA LEU A 575 53.29 -10.79 -17.06
C LEU A 575 54.26 -11.05 -15.91
N ARG A 576 53.79 -11.64 -14.81
CA ARG A 576 54.66 -12.02 -13.69
C ARG A 576 55.70 -13.06 -14.09
N GLU A 577 55.31 -14.07 -14.88
CA GLU A 577 56.27 -15.08 -15.34
C GLU A 577 57.31 -14.49 -16.30
N TRP A 578 56.94 -13.52 -17.13
CA TRP A 578 57.89 -12.79 -17.95
C TRP A 578 58.95 -12.08 -17.09
N ILE A 579 58.50 -11.35 -16.07
CA ILE A 579 59.38 -10.66 -15.12
C ILE A 579 60.29 -11.65 -14.39
N LEU A 580 59.73 -12.64 -13.72
CA LEU A 580 60.47 -13.58 -12.87
C LEU A 580 61.32 -14.59 -13.66
N SER A 581 61.02 -14.81 -14.95
CA SER A 581 61.84 -15.69 -15.78
C SER A 581 63.18 -15.07 -16.13
N GLY A 582 63.26 -13.73 -16.26
CA GLY A 582 64.48 -13.03 -16.69
C GLY A 582 64.98 -13.44 -18.08
N ASN A 583 64.10 -13.96 -18.95
CA ASN A 583 64.48 -14.50 -20.25
C ASN A 583 64.65 -13.44 -21.35
N SER A 584 63.86 -12.38 -21.29
CA SER A 584 63.90 -11.26 -22.23
C SER A 584 63.80 -9.94 -21.48
N GLU A 585 64.29 -8.85 -22.08
CA GLU A 585 64.18 -7.50 -21.53
C GLU A 585 62.92 -6.78 -22.02
N THR A 586 62.41 -7.14 -23.21
CA THR A 586 61.30 -6.45 -23.87
C THR A 586 60.33 -7.38 -24.60
N GLU A 587 60.76 -8.60 -24.97
CA GLU A 587 59.88 -9.53 -25.70
C GLU A 587 58.94 -10.23 -24.71
N LEU A 588 57.64 -9.96 -24.83
CA LEU A 588 56.58 -10.57 -24.04
C LEU A 588 56.36 -12.04 -24.45
N PRO A 589 55.89 -12.90 -23.51
CA PRO A 589 55.60 -14.29 -23.81
C PRO A 589 54.38 -14.41 -24.74
N LYS A 590 54.34 -15.49 -25.53
CA LYS A 590 53.20 -15.76 -26.42
C LYS A 590 51.95 -16.06 -25.59
N THR A 591 50.84 -15.44 -25.95
CA THR A 591 49.53 -15.71 -25.36
C THR A 591 48.88 -16.95 -25.99
N PRO A 592 48.00 -17.64 -25.27
CA PRO A 592 47.17 -18.71 -25.82
C PRO A 592 46.28 -18.22 -26.98
N ARG A 593 45.85 -19.15 -27.84
CA ARG A 593 45.01 -18.85 -29.02
C ARG A 593 43.69 -18.19 -28.57
N GLY A 594 43.35 -17.05 -29.16
CA GLY A 594 42.16 -16.27 -28.81
C GLY A 594 42.40 -15.16 -27.78
N ILE A 595 43.57 -15.11 -27.14
CA ILE A 595 43.97 -14.04 -26.21
C ILE A 595 45.07 -13.22 -26.86
N ALA A 596 44.90 -11.90 -26.95
CA ALA A 596 45.94 -10.97 -27.42
C ALA A 596 46.44 -10.12 -26.26
N TRP A 597 47.69 -9.64 -26.35
CA TRP A 597 48.16 -8.52 -25.53
C TRP A 597 47.44 -7.25 -26.00
N ASP A 598 46.23 -7.04 -25.49
CA ASP A 598 45.40 -5.85 -25.72
C ASP A 598 45.53 -4.83 -24.57
N SER A 599 46.27 -5.19 -23.50
CA SER A 599 46.55 -4.41 -22.29
C SER A 599 47.20 -3.06 -22.57
N GLY A 600 47.67 -2.84 -23.80
CA GLY A 600 48.33 -1.62 -24.21
C GLY A 600 49.70 -1.89 -24.81
N ILE A 601 50.54 -0.87 -24.75
CA ILE A 601 51.93 -0.95 -25.19
C ILE A 601 52.84 -1.05 -24.00
N LEU A 602 53.79 -1.97 -24.10
CA LEU A 602 54.85 -2.11 -23.12
C LEU A 602 55.66 -0.81 -23.07
N VAL A 603 55.65 -0.13 -21.91
CA VAL A 603 56.37 1.14 -21.71
C VAL A 603 57.47 1.08 -20.68
N ARG A 604 57.54 -0.04 -19.95
CA ARG A 604 58.64 -0.38 -19.07
C ARG A 604 59.34 -1.63 -19.58
N SER A 605 60.66 -1.62 -19.55
CA SER A 605 61.38 -2.88 -19.77
C SER A 605 61.09 -3.86 -18.63
N ARG A 606 61.45 -5.12 -18.81
CA ARG A 606 61.30 -6.16 -17.79
C ARG A 606 61.92 -5.75 -16.46
N SER A 607 63.13 -5.17 -16.47
CA SER A 607 63.78 -4.69 -15.25
C SER A 607 63.03 -3.53 -14.57
N GLU A 608 62.43 -2.64 -15.35
CA GLU A 608 61.66 -1.51 -14.81
C GLU A 608 60.30 -1.95 -14.27
N ALA A 609 59.67 -2.95 -14.91
CA ALA A 609 58.45 -3.59 -14.41
C ALA A 609 58.73 -4.43 -13.15
N GLU A 610 59.91 -5.05 -13.07
CA GLU A 610 60.36 -5.81 -11.91
C GLU A 610 60.51 -4.94 -10.65
N GLU A 611 61.11 -3.76 -10.78
CA GLU A 611 61.23 -2.81 -9.66
C GLU A 611 59.86 -2.34 -9.15
N VAL A 612 58.90 -2.14 -10.07
CA VAL A 612 57.51 -1.83 -9.70
C VAL A 612 56.85 -3.00 -8.98
N MET A 613 56.99 -4.21 -9.52
CA MET A 613 56.43 -5.43 -8.93
C MET A 613 56.91 -5.59 -7.49
N TRP A 614 58.22 -5.42 -7.24
CA TRP A 614 58.77 -5.45 -5.90
C TRP A 614 58.16 -4.39 -4.99
N ALA A 615 58.03 -3.15 -5.45
CA ALA A 615 57.42 -2.08 -4.66
C ALA A 615 55.96 -2.39 -4.32
N LEU A 616 55.15 -2.86 -5.28
CA LEU A 616 53.74 -3.21 -5.07
C LEU A 616 53.58 -4.39 -4.11
N ASP A 617 54.39 -5.44 -4.27
CA ASP A 617 54.24 -6.66 -3.47
C ASP A 617 54.86 -6.56 -2.07
N SER A 618 55.86 -5.69 -1.88
CA SER A 618 56.46 -5.43 -0.55
C SER A 618 55.73 -4.37 0.27
N THR A 619 54.82 -3.62 -0.35
CA THR A 619 53.96 -2.67 0.34
C THR A 619 52.71 -3.39 0.86
N PRO A 620 52.41 -3.32 2.17
CA PRO A 620 51.19 -3.91 2.72
C PRO A 620 49.95 -3.17 2.17
N LEU A 621 48.82 -3.88 2.06
CA LEU A 621 47.56 -3.27 1.59
C LEU A 621 47.16 -2.05 2.44
N VAL A 622 47.29 -2.19 3.76
CA VAL A 622 47.10 -1.12 4.76
C VAL A 622 48.33 -1.09 5.67
N ALA A 623 48.83 0.11 5.99
CA ALA A 623 50.00 0.28 6.84
C ALA A 623 49.62 0.31 8.34
N PRO A 624 50.50 -0.11 9.26
CA PRO A 624 50.25 -0.05 10.70
C PRO A 624 50.55 1.35 11.25
N GLY A 625 49.62 1.95 12.02
CA GLY A 625 49.85 3.22 12.74
C GLY A 625 48.56 3.97 13.12
N GLU A 626 48.70 5.06 13.88
CA GLU A 626 47.60 5.91 14.39
C GLU A 626 46.94 6.83 13.34
N GLU A 627 47.47 6.90 12.11
CA GLU A 627 46.85 7.65 11.01
C GLU A 627 46.17 6.66 10.04
N GLU A 628 44.83 6.58 10.12
CA GLU A 628 44.00 5.97 9.08
C GLU A 628 44.36 6.57 7.70
N GLY A 629 44.42 5.76 6.64
CA GLY A 629 44.68 6.26 5.27
C GLY A 629 46.09 6.05 4.70
N LYS A 630 46.86 5.08 5.20
CA LYS A 630 48.19 4.70 4.66
C LYS A 630 48.25 3.24 4.21
N GLY A 631 49.09 2.95 3.22
CA GLY A 631 49.25 1.62 2.62
C GLY A 631 48.93 1.61 1.13
N LEU A 632 49.15 0.48 0.47
CA LEU A 632 49.08 0.35 -0.98
C LEU A 632 47.73 0.84 -1.55
N VAL A 633 46.63 0.53 -0.87
CA VAL A 633 45.26 0.90 -1.31
C VAL A 633 45.12 2.42 -1.44
N TYR A 634 45.46 3.14 -0.37
CA TYR A 634 45.35 4.59 -0.29
C TYR A 634 46.39 5.28 -1.17
N ASP A 635 47.60 4.71 -1.27
CA ASP A 635 48.67 5.25 -2.11
C ASP A 635 48.33 5.16 -3.59
N LEU A 636 47.75 4.04 -4.05
CA LEU A 636 47.29 3.88 -5.43
C LEU A 636 46.10 4.81 -5.73
N LEU A 637 45.11 4.92 -4.84
CA LEU A 637 44.00 5.87 -5.00
C LEU A 637 44.48 7.31 -5.16
N ARG A 638 45.37 7.77 -4.27
CA ARG A 638 45.92 9.14 -4.31
C ARG A 638 46.78 9.40 -5.54
N LYS A 639 47.56 8.40 -5.97
CA LYS A 639 48.43 8.49 -7.13
C LYS A 639 47.65 8.48 -8.44
N ASP A 640 46.58 7.71 -8.49
CA ASP A 640 45.71 7.63 -9.67
C ASP A 640 44.68 8.74 -9.71
N LEU A 641 44.35 9.43 -8.62
CA LEU A 641 43.43 10.57 -8.66
C LEU A 641 44.00 11.71 -9.53
N LEU A 642 43.27 12.04 -10.59
CA LEU A 642 43.62 13.13 -11.50
C LEU A 642 42.79 14.38 -11.25
N GLY A 643 41.58 14.22 -10.71
CA GLY A 643 40.69 15.33 -10.42
C GLY A 643 39.24 14.88 -10.22
N TYR A 644 38.30 15.81 -10.44
CA TYR A 644 36.88 15.60 -10.16
C TYR A 644 35.99 16.12 -11.29
N ASN A 645 34.99 15.33 -11.65
CA ASN A 645 33.89 15.74 -12.50
C ASN A 645 32.71 16.17 -11.62
N ILE A 646 32.15 17.34 -11.90
CA ILE A 646 30.95 17.88 -11.29
C ILE A 646 29.85 17.86 -12.35
N ILE A 647 28.81 17.08 -12.12
CA ILE A 647 27.68 16.93 -13.03
C ILE A 647 26.50 17.70 -12.46
N LEU A 648 26.05 18.71 -13.20
CA LEU A 648 24.94 19.60 -12.86
C LEU A 648 23.73 19.19 -13.68
N ILE A 649 22.61 18.89 -13.02
CA ILE A 649 21.39 18.39 -13.63
C ILE A 649 20.26 19.36 -13.30
N ASP A 650 19.60 19.92 -14.31
CA ASP A 650 18.41 20.77 -14.17
C ASP A 650 17.16 19.89 -14.03
N ARG A 651 16.65 19.76 -12.81
CA ARG A 651 15.41 19.03 -12.47
C ARG A 651 14.18 19.94 -12.46
N THR A 652 14.28 21.18 -12.93
CA THR A 652 13.21 22.19 -12.80
C THR A 652 11.88 21.73 -13.38
N GLU A 653 11.86 21.12 -14.56
CA GLU A 653 10.61 20.64 -15.18
C GLU A 653 9.97 19.51 -14.39
N GLY A 654 10.77 18.53 -13.93
CA GLY A 654 10.28 17.44 -13.09
C GLY A 654 9.65 17.97 -11.80
N VAL A 655 10.34 18.88 -11.10
CA VAL A 655 9.82 19.50 -9.88
C VAL A 655 8.57 20.36 -10.15
N ARG A 656 8.53 21.09 -11.27
CA ARG A 656 7.33 21.85 -11.68
C ARG A 656 6.16 20.94 -11.99
N GLN A 657 6.39 19.82 -12.65
CA GLN A 657 5.36 18.83 -12.94
C GLN A 657 4.83 18.20 -11.65
N MET A 658 5.71 17.86 -10.69
CA MET A 658 5.30 17.41 -9.36
C MET A 658 4.44 18.45 -8.63
N LYS A 659 4.83 19.73 -8.71
CA LYS A 659 4.07 20.83 -8.10
C LYS A 659 2.72 21.03 -8.78
N SER A 660 2.66 20.99 -10.11
CA SER A 660 1.44 21.10 -10.89
C SER A 660 0.47 19.95 -10.59
N ASN A 661 0.95 18.71 -10.59
CA ASN A 661 0.15 17.54 -10.24
C ASN A 661 -0.40 17.64 -8.81
N ARG A 662 0.40 18.16 -7.88
CA ARG A 662 -0.05 18.45 -6.50
C ARG A 662 -1.19 19.46 -6.49
N GLU A 663 -1.04 20.57 -7.21
CA GLU A 663 -2.05 21.63 -7.28
C GLU A 663 -3.34 21.16 -7.97
N GLU A 664 -3.25 20.40 -9.06
CA GLU A 664 -4.42 19.77 -9.70
C GLU A 664 -5.13 18.80 -8.77
N MET A 665 -4.37 17.93 -8.08
CA MET A 665 -4.96 16.96 -7.18
C MET A 665 -5.67 17.64 -5.99
N ILE A 666 -5.05 18.66 -5.38
CA ILE A 666 -5.71 19.48 -4.34
C ILE A 666 -7.01 20.08 -4.86
N ARG A 667 -7.01 20.59 -6.10
CA ARG A 667 -8.19 21.19 -6.73
C ARG A 667 -9.31 20.16 -6.93
N TYR A 668 -9.01 18.98 -7.47
CA TYR A 668 -9.99 17.90 -7.66
C TYR A 668 -10.54 17.41 -6.32
N THR A 669 -9.69 17.20 -5.31
CA THR A 669 -10.12 16.81 -3.96
C THR A 669 -11.03 17.87 -3.34
N GLY A 670 -10.74 19.16 -3.54
CA GLY A 670 -11.60 20.26 -3.12
C GLY A 670 -12.98 20.24 -3.81
N ILE A 671 -13.02 20.01 -5.13
CA ILE A 671 -14.27 19.93 -5.90
C ILE A 671 -15.11 18.73 -5.45
N ILE A 672 -14.51 17.54 -5.38
CA ILE A 672 -15.20 16.30 -4.98
C ILE A 672 -15.71 16.44 -3.53
N GLY A 673 -14.90 16.99 -2.62
CA GLY A 673 -15.30 17.25 -1.25
C GLY A 673 -16.50 18.20 -1.16
N THR A 674 -16.52 19.27 -1.96
CA THR A 674 -17.64 20.23 -2.02
C THR A 674 -18.92 19.57 -2.53
N ILE A 675 -18.83 18.77 -3.60
CA ILE A 675 -19.97 18.03 -4.16
C ILE A 675 -20.53 17.04 -3.13
N ALA A 676 -19.67 16.30 -2.43
CA ALA A 676 -20.07 15.34 -1.41
C ALA A 676 -20.82 16.01 -0.24
N ILE A 677 -20.37 17.19 0.21
CA ILE A 677 -21.07 17.98 1.25
C ILE A 677 -22.46 18.41 0.77
N LEU A 678 -22.56 18.93 -0.46
CA LEU A 678 -23.84 19.36 -1.03
C LEU A 678 -24.82 18.19 -1.18
N LEU A 679 -24.35 17.04 -1.65
CA LEU A 679 -25.15 15.81 -1.73
C LEU A 679 -25.60 15.32 -0.35
N ALA A 680 -24.70 15.30 0.63
CA ALA A 680 -25.03 14.91 2.00
C ALA A 680 -26.07 15.84 2.65
N TYR A 681 -25.99 17.15 2.38
CA TYR A 681 -26.98 18.11 2.82
C TYR A 681 -28.33 17.93 2.11
N GLY A 682 -28.31 17.71 0.78
CA GLY A 682 -29.51 17.44 -0.02
C GLY A 682 -30.26 16.18 0.41
N LEU A 683 -29.54 15.08 0.63
CA LEU A 683 -30.11 13.82 1.12
C LEU A 683 -30.70 13.98 2.53
N ALA A 684 -29.98 14.63 3.46
CA ALA A 684 -30.50 14.88 4.80
C ALA A 684 -31.74 15.79 4.79
N TRP A 685 -31.77 16.79 3.89
CA TRP A 685 -32.95 17.63 3.69
C TRP A 685 -34.16 16.82 3.21
N PHE A 686 -33.96 15.92 2.24
CA PHE A 686 -35.00 15.06 1.67
C PHE A 686 -35.61 14.13 2.74
N VAL A 687 -34.77 13.38 3.46
CA VAL A 687 -35.22 12.41 4.48
C VAL A 687 -35.99 13.12 5.60
N VAL A 688 -35.46 14.20 6.17
CA VAL A 688 -36.11 14.86 7.31
C VAL A 688 -37.34 15.65 6.89
N ARG A 689 -37.49 16.03 5.62
CA ARG A 689 -38.76 16.59 5.12
C ARG A 689 -39.88 15.55 5.20
N ARG A 690 -39.63 14.31 4.77
CA ARG A 690 -40.62 13.21 4.81
C ARG A 690 -41.06 12.87 6.24
N ILE A 691 -40.10 12.73 7.16
CA ILE A 691 -40.38 12.41 8.58
C ILE A 691 -41.26 13.49 9.24
N ARG A 692 -41.04 14.78 8.90
CA ARG A 692 -41.83 15.87 9.48
C ARG A 692 -43.31 15.81 9.09
N VAL A 693 -43.63 15.37 7.87
CA VAL A 693 -45.02 15.21 7.40
C VAL A 693 -45.71 14.11 8.20
N ILE A 694 -45.07 12.94 8.33
CA ILE A 694 -45.61 11.81 9.10
C ILE A 694 -45.84 12.21 10.57
N SER A 695 -44.86 12.88 11.20
CA SER A 695 -45.01 13.33 12.59
C SER A 695 -46.18 14.28 12.82
N LYS A 696 -46.47 15.17 11.86
CA LYS A 696 -47.57 16.14 11.97
C LYS A 696 -48.94 15.45 11.81
N ASN A 697 -49.04 14.51 10.87
CA ASN A 697 -50.27 13.75 10.62
C ASN A 697 -50.59 12.84 11.82
N ALA A 698 -49.58 12.21 12.42
CA ALA A 698 -49.75 11.41 13.64
C ALA A 698 -50.23 12.25 14.85
N GLU A 699 -49.73 13.48 15.01
CA GLU A 699 -50.21 14.40 16.06
C GLU A 699 -51.70 14.75 15.87
N SER A 700 -52.14 14.92 14.63
CA SER A 700 -53.55 15.22 14.31
C SER A 700 -54.51 14.06 14.63
N ILE A 701 -54.04 12.80 14.51
CA ILE A 701 -54.81 11.62 14.93
C ILE A 701 -54.97 11.58 16.45
N GLY A 702 -53.90 11.92 17.19
CA GLY A 702 -53.95 12.01 18.65
C GLY A 702 -54.93 13.07 19.17
N GLU A 703 -55.28 14.05 18.35
CA GLU A 703 -56.27 15.09 18.63
C GLU A 703 -57.70 14.69 18.23
N GLY A 704 -57.92 13.47 17.71
CA GLY A 704 -59.23 12.94 17.36
C GLY A 704 -59.66 13.15 15.90
N ASN A 705 -58.78 13.65 15.03
CA ASN A 705 -59.08 13.75 13.60
C ASN A 705 -58.72 12.44 12.87
N LEU A 706 -59.72 11.61 12.59
CA LEU A 706 -59.55 10.34 11.88
C LEU A 706 -59.62 10.47 10.34
N ASN A 707 -59.76 11.68 9.80
CA ASN A 707 -59.76 11.93 8.34
C ASN A 707 -58.36 12.30 7.82
N VAL A 708 -57.32 11.73 8.39
CA VAL A 708 -55.92 12.03 8.06
C VAL A 708 -55.31 10.84 7.32
N GLU A 709 -54.77 11.09 6.14
CA GLU A 709 -54.02 10.09 5.38
C GLU A 709 -52.51 10.36 5.47
N PHE A 710 -51.75 9.29 5.68
CA PHE A 710 -50.30 9.31 5.52
C PHE A 710 -49.93 9.15 4.04
N PRO A 711 -48.89 9.85 3.55
CA PRO A 711 -48.53 9.84 2.13
C PRO A 711 -48.20 8.42 1.63
N PRO A 712 -48.54 8.10 0.36
CA PRO A 712 -48.44 6.75 -0.18
C PRO A 712 -46.99 6.24 -0.29
N ALA A 713 -46.86 4.91 -0.26
CA ALA A 713 -45.61 4.18 -0.08
C ALA A 713 -44.50 4.54 -1.09
N GLY A 714 -43.32 4.86 -0.55
CA GLY A 714 -42.06 4.56 -1.23
C GLY A 714 -41.63 3.12 -0.90
N TYR A 715 -40.70 2.55 -1.69
CA TYR A 715 -40.10 1.24 -1.41
C TYR A 715 -39.11 1.26 -0.22
N ASP A 716 -39.15 2.31 0.60
CA ASP A 716 -38.28 2.51 1.75
C ASP A 716 -39.04 2.24 3.06
N GLU A 717 -38.30 2.15 4.17
CA GLU A 717 -38.85 1.88 5.49
C GLU A 717 -39.84 2.98 5.95
N ILE A 718 -39.75 4.19 5.38
CA ILE A 718 -40.67 5.30 5.62
C ILE A 718 -42.02 5.05 4.94
N GLY A 719 -42.01 4.45 3.74
CA GLY A 719 -43.23 4.02 3.04
C GLY A 719 -43.98 2.93 3.82
N ILE A 720 -43.29 1.89 4.27
CA ILE A 720 -43.87 0.80 5.07
C ILE A 720 -44.53 1.36 6.35
N LEU A 721 -43.86 2.27 7.05
CA LEU A 721 -44.43 2.92 8.23
C LEU A 721 -45.71 3.71 7.92
N SER A 722 -45.77 4.37 6.76
CA SER A 722 -46.94 5.18 6.38
C SER A 722 -48.16 4.29 6.09
N GLU A 723 -47.96 3.12 5.49
CA GLU A 723 -49.01 2.14 5.21
C GLU A 723 -49.61 1.56 6.51
N SER A 724 -48.77 1.09 7.43
CA SER A 724 -49.24 0.56 8.71
C SER A 724 -50.00 1.60 9.54
N LEU A 725 -49.67 2.88 9.41
CA LEU A 725 -50.39 3.96 10.09
C LEU A 725 -51.76 4.24 9.44
N ASN A 726 -51.90 4.08 8.12
CA ASN A 726 -53.19 4.19 7.43
C ASN A 726 -54.15 3.07 7.85
N ASP A 727 -53.66 1.83 7.95
CA ASP A 727 -54.46 0.68 8.41
C ASP A 727 -55.03 0.91 9.82
N MET A 728 -54.22 1.50 10.71
CA MET A 728 -54.65 1.85 12.07
C MET A 728 -55.76 2.90 12.07
N VAL A 729 -55.68 3.92 11.23
CA VAL A 729 -56.71 4.96 11.11
C VAL A 729 -58.03 4.36 10.63
N HIS A 730 -57.99 3.45 9.67
CA HIS A 730 -59.19 2.78 9.16
C HIS A 730 -59.93 2.00 10.25
N GLY A 731 -59.20 1.21 11.05
CA GLY A 731 -59.79 0.44 12.15
C GLY A 731 -60.36 1.31 13.29
N LEU A 732 -59.84 2.52 13.49
CA LEU A 732 -60.40 3.47 14.46
C LEU A 732 -61.74 4.05 13.98
N LYS A 733 -61.88 4.33 12.69
CA LYS A 733 -63.09 4.90 12.09
C LYS A 733 -64.28 3.94 12.17
N GLU A 734 -64.08 2.66 11.85
CA GLU A 734 -65.13 1.63 11.90
C GLU A 734 -65.74 1.46 13.31
N ARG A 735 -64.92 1.60 14.35
CA ARG A 735 -65.39 1.50 15.74
C ARG A 735 -66.26 2.68 16.16
N GLU A 736 -66.00 3.88 15.64
CA GLU A 736 -66.79 5.07 15.94
C GLU A 736 -68.18 4.99 15.28
N GLU A 737 -68.25 4.45 14.06
CA GLU A 737 -69.50 4.25 13.32
C GLU A 737 -70.44 3.24 14.04
N MET A 738 -69.92 2.07 14.45
CA MET A 738 -70.71 1.06 15.18
C MET A 738 -71.33 1.59 16.49
N LYS A 739 -70.62 2.46 17.20
CA LYS A 739 -71.12 3.08 18.45
C LYS A 739 -72.34 3.97 18.19
N GLY A 740 -72.36 4.65 17.04
CA GLY A 740 -73.48 5.50 16.62
C GLY A 740 -74.77 4.70 16.35
N GLU A 741 -74.66 3.55 15.71
CA GLU A 741 -75.80 2.70 15.36
C GLU A 741 -76.49 2.09 16.59
N LEU A 742 -75.73 1.67 17.60
CA LEU A 742 -76.28 1.12 18.85
C LEU A 742 -77.07 2.15 19.67
N LEU A 743 -76.63 3.41 19.72
CA LEU A 743 -77.35 4.48 20.40
C LEU A 743 -78.70 4.79 19.72
N ALA A 744 -78.77 4.66 18.39
CA ALA A 744 -80.03 4.85 17.66
C ALA A 744 -81.04 3.72 17.97
N ALA A 745 -80.58 2.47 18.11
CA ALA A 745 -81.43 1.34 18.47
C ALA A 745 -82.00 1.45 19.90
N GLU A 746 -81.22 1.95 20.86
CA GLU A 746 -81.67 2.20 22.25
C GLU A 746 -82.87 3.15 22.30
N GLU A 747 -82.86 4.22 21.50
CA GLU A 747 -83.97 5.19 21.46
C GLU A 747 -85.28 4.55 20.99
N ILE A 748 -85.21 3.65 19.98
CA ILE A 748 -86.39 2.96 19.44
C ILE A 748 -86.99 2.03 20.49
N GLN A 749 -86.15 1.23 21.17
CA GLN A 749 -86.63 0.25 22.15
C GLN A 749 -87.27 0.90 23.37
N LYS A 750 -86.72 2.02 23.87
CA LYS A 750 -87.32 2.76 25.01
C LYS A 750 -88.77 3.16 24.75
N ARG A 751 -89.14 3.48 23.50
CA ARG A 751 -90.54 3.81 23.12
C ARG A 751 -91.47 2.60 23.05
N LEU A 752 -90.93 1.38 23.04
CA LEU A 752 -91.73 0.16 23.07
C LEU A 752 -92.15 -0.23 24.48
N LEU A 753 -91.46 0.23 25.52
CA LEU A 753 -91.88 0.00 26.90
C LEU A 753 -92.99 0.97 27.33
N PRO A 754 -93.80 0.66 28.35
CA PRO A 754 -94.86 1.56 28.82
C PRO A 754 -94.30 2.89 29.32
N GLU A 755 -94.59 3.99 28.63
CA GLU A 755 -94.15 5.34 29.06
C GLU A 755 -94.87 5.83 30.33
N LYS A 756 -96.07 5.32 30.59
CA LYS A 756 -96.90 5.68 31.75
C LYS A 756 -97.55 4.44 32.33
N LEU A 757 -97.52 4.35 33.66
CA LEU A 757 -98.27 3.33 34.38
C LEU A 757 -99.79 3.56 34.22
N PRO A 758 -100.60 2.49 34.24
CA PRO A 758 -102.05 2.56 34.14
C PRO A 758 -102.66 3.47 35.20
N SER A 759 -103.73 4.19 34.86
CA SER A 759 -104.40 5.09 35.79
C SER A 759 -105.88 4.77 36.02
N SER A 760 -106.48 3.94 35.16
CA SER A 760 -107.91 3.58 35.25
C SER A 760 -108.29 2.82 36.53
N LEU A 761 -107.32 2.22 37.21
CA LEU A 761 -107.51 1.40 38.41
C LEU A 761 -106.86 1.97 39.68
N ASN A 762 -106.41 3.23 39.66
CA ASN A 762 -105.69 3.84 40.78
C ASN A 762 -106.49 3.88 42.09
N ASP A 763 -107.82 3.85 42.03
CA ASP A 763 -108.67 3.77 43.23
C ASP A 763 -108.66 2.38 43.89
N TYR A 764 -108.21 1.35 43.16
CA TYR A 764 -108.22 -0.04 43.58
C TYR A 764 -106.84 -0.63 43.81
N VAL A 765 -105.86 -0.27 42.98
CA VAL A 765 -104.48 -0.78 43.01
C VAL A 765 -103.47 0.32 42.68
N GLU A 766 -102.27 0.23 43.24
CA GLU A 766 -101.12 1.06 42.92
C GLU A 766 -100.09 0.26 42.13
N PHE A 767 -99.38 0.90 41.20
CA PHE A 767 -98.39 0.26 40.33
C PHE A 767 -97.00 0.86 40.52
N GLY A 768 -95.97 0.05 40.28
CA GLY A 768 -94.59 0.49 40.10
C GLY A 768 -93.91 -0.38 39.05
N ALA A 769 -92.98 0.21 38.29
CA ALA A 769 -92.08 -0.53 37.40
C ALA A 769 -90.71 0.13 37.26
N PHE A 770 -89.72 -0.66 36.84
CA PHE A 770 -88.39 -0.18 36.46
C PHE A 770 -87.81 -1.06 35.34
N TYR A 771 -87.02 -0.45 34.45
CA TYR A 771 -86.30 -1.14 33.37
C TYR A 771 -84.93 -0.50 33.09
N LYS A 772 -83.89 -1.32 32.92
CA LYS A 772 -82.56 -0.91 32.48
C LYS A 772 -81.90 -1.99 31.61
N ALA A 773 -81.48 -1.62 30.40
CA ALA A 773 -80.72 -2.51 29.52
C ALA A 773 -79.21 -2.51 29.83
N MET A 774 -78.55 -3.64 29.58
CA MET A 774 -77.11 -3.87 29.71
C MET A 774 -76.33 -2.96 28.74
N THR A 775 -76.53 -3.13 27.43
CA THR A 775 -75.74 -2.44 26.39
C THR A 775 -76.63 -1.86 25.29
N GLY A 776 -77.18 -0.65 25.52
CA GLY A 776 -78.01 0.05 24.55
C GLY A 776 -79.43 -0.54 24.45
N VAL A 777 -79.56 -1.76 23.92
CA VAL A 777 -80.84 -2.48 23.79
C VAL A 777 -80.81 -3.85 24.49
N GLY A 778 -81.96 -4.30 25.03
CA GLY A 778 -82.07 -5.51 25.86
C GLY A 778 -83.24 -6.47 25.55
N GLY A 779 -83.20 -7.70 26.06
CA GLY A 779 -84.21 -8.75 25.88
C GLY A 779 -85.41 -8.66 26.84
N ASP A 780 -85.25 -8.00 27.99
CA ASP A 780 -86.28 -7.87 29.02
C ASP A 780 -87.53 -7.08 28.60
N TYR A 781 -88.69 -7.49 29.12
CA TYR A 781 -90.00 -6.91 28.83
C TYR A 781 -90.89 -6.83 30.06
N TYR A 782 -91.61 -5.71 30.20
CA TYR A 782 -92.78 -5.62 31.08
C TYR A 782 -93.89 -4.79 30.43
N ASP A 783 -95.15 -5.05 30.81
CA ASP A 783 -96.28 -4.24 30.35
C ASP A 783 -97.47 -4.31 31.33
N PHE A 784 -98.28 -3.26 31.33
CA PHE A 784 -99.57 -3.22 32.01
C PHE A 784 -100.65 -2.81 31.01
N ILE A 785 -101.47 -3.76 30.59
CA ILE A 785 -102.39 -3.58 29.47
C ILE A 785 -103.82 -3.50 30.00
N GLU A 786 -104.44 -2.32 29.92
CA GLU A 786 -105.83 -2.11 30.33
C GLU A 786 -106.79 -2.89 29.39
N LEU A 787 -107.59 -3.80 29.96
CA LEU A 787 -108.48 -4.69 29.21
C LEU A 787 -109.94 -4.22 29.17
N GLY A 788 -110.25 -3.12 29.87
CA GLY A 788 -111.61 -2.62 30.10
C GLY A 788 -112.36 -3.40 31.19
N GLY A 789 -113.45 -2.82 31.70
CA GLY A 789 -114.34 -3.48 32.68
C GLY A 789 -113.73 -3.71 34.07
N GLY A 790 -112.74 -2.91 34.47
CA GLY A 790 -112.04 -3.07 35.74
C GLY A 790 -110.91 -4.11 35.71
N LYS A 791 -110.51 -4.59 34.52
CA LYS A 791 -109.46 -5.60 34.37
C LYS A 791 -108.17 -5.04 33.77
N ILE A 792 -107.04 -5.56 34.24
CA ILE A 792 -105.72 -5.23 33.69
C ILE A 792 -104.86 -6.48 33.54
N ALA A 793 -104.22 -6.62 32.39
CA ALA A 793 -103.19 -7.64 32.17
C ALA A 793 -101.83 -7.10 32.61
N ILE A 794 -101.04 -7.96 33.24
CA ILE A 794 -99.71 -7.68 33.78
C ILE A 794 -98.78 -8.69 33.14
N CYS A 795 -97.75 -8.18 32.48
CA CYS A 795 -96.81 -8.96 31.70
C CYS A 795 -95.39 -8.67 32.20
N ILE A 796 -94.57 -9.71 32.34
CA ILE A 796 -93.12 -9.57 32.50
C ILE A 796 -92.41 -10.80 31.95
N GLY A 797 -91.25 -10.61 31.33
CA GLY A 797 -90.46 -11.72 30.81
C GLY A 797 -89.10 -11.28 30.30
N ASP A 798 -88.30 -12.29 29.97
CA ASP A 798 -86.93 -12.15 29.48
C ASP A 798 -86.70 -13.07 28.28
N VAL A 799 -85.98 -12.57 27.28
CA VAL A 799 -85.57 -13.30 26.07
C VAL A 799 -84.12 -13.74 26.22
N SER A 800 -83.83 -15.01 25.97
CA SER A 800 -82.46 -15.54 26.14
C SER A 800 -81.39 -14.79 25.35
N ASN A 801 -80.25 -14.53 26.02
CA ASN A 801 -79.11 -13.71 25.59
C ASN A 801 -79.36 -12.19 25.65
N HIS A 802 -78.29 -11.40 25.50
CA HIS A 802 -78.35 -9.93 25.52
C HIS A 802 -77.94 -9.30 24.18
N GLY A 803 -78.39 -8.07 23.92
CA GLY A 803 -78.01 -7.25 22.75
C GLY A 803 -79.10 -7.12 21.68
N VAL A 804 -78.71 -6.78 20.45
CA VAL A 804 -79.65 -6.34 19.39
C VAL A 804 -80.62 -7.45 18.95
N GLY A 805 -80.19 -8.71 18.90
CA GLY A 805 -81.04 -9.84 18.51
C GLY A 805 -82.22 -10.07 19.47
N PRO A 806 -81.97 -10.33 20.77
CA PRO A 806 -82.99 -10.47 21.81
C PRO A 806 -83.94 -9.27 21.89
N ALA A 807 -83.43 -8.05 21.73
CA ALA A 807 -84.23 -6.82 21.68
C ALA A 807 -85.28 -6.80 20.56
N ILE A 808 -84.96 -7.36 19.38
CA ILE A 808 -85.91 -7.49 18.26
C ILE A 808 -86.98 -8.53 18.59
N VAL A 809 -86.58 -9.66 19.17
CA VAL A 809 -87.50 -10.74 19.55
C VAL A 809 -88.50 -10.26 20.61
N MET A 810 -88.02 -9.53 21.62
CA MET A 810 -88.87 -8.90 22.63
C MET A 810 -89.94 -7.99 22.00
N ALA A 811 -89.53 -7.14 21.06
CA ALA A 811 -90.44 -6.21 20.37
C ALA A 811 -91.56 -6.95 19.61
N LEU A 812 -91.22 -8.06 18.95
CA LEU A 812 -92.18 -8.91 18.24
C LEU A 812 -93.13 -9.60 19.22
N PHE A 813 -92.59 -10.21 20.28
CA PHE A 813 -93.36 -10.94 21.28
C PHE A 813 -94.35 -10.04 22.02
N ARG A 814 -93.92 -8.83 22.40
CA ARG A 814 -94.81 -7.79 22.95
C ARG A 814 -95.99 -7.49 22.02
N ALA A 815 -95.70 -7.22 20.74
CA ALA A 815 -96.74 -6.87 19.77
C ALA A 815 -97.79 -7.98 19.64
N GLN A 816 -97.34 -9.23 19.70
CA GLN A 816 -98.20 -10.40 19.67
C GLN A 816 -99.09 -10.52 20.91
N ILE A 817 -98.54 -10.43 22.12
CA ILE A 817 -99.30 -10.48 23.37
C ILE A 817 -100.36 -9.37 23.40
N GLN A 818 -99.99 -8.14 23.02
CA GLN A 818 -100.96 -7.05 22.93
C GLN A 818 -102.06 -7.33 21.90
N ALA A 819 -101.72 -7.91 20.74
CA ALA A 819 -102.70 -8.23 19.71
C ALA A 819 -103.72 -9.29 20.21
N ILE A 820 -103.25 -10.36 20.85
CA ILE A 820 -104.10 -11.42 21.41
C ILE A 820 -105.05 -10.84 22.47
N LEU A 821 -104.52 -10.05 23.41
CA LEU A 821 -105.32 -9.42 24.46
C LEU A 821 -106.34 -8.41 23.90
N ARG A 822 -105.99 -7.63 22.88
CA ARG A 822 -106.91 -6.67 22.24
C ARG A 822 -108.03 -7.36 21.45
N LYS A 823 -107.80 -8.56 20.91
CA LYS A 823 -108.85 -9.39 20.28
C LYS A 823 -109.93 -9.84 21.26
N GLY A 824 -109.68 -9.77 22.57
CA GLY A 824 -110.65 -10.11 23.60
C GLY A 824 -110.41 -11.46 24.30
N GLU A 825 -109.33 -12.18 23.98
CA GLU A 825 -109.00 -13.41 24.71
C GLU A 825 -108.60 -13.08 26.16
N ARG A 826 -109.10 -13.88 27.10
CA ARG A 826 -108.91 -13.68 28.56
C ARG A 826 -108.48 -14.97 29.26
N ASP A 827 -108.54 -16.11 28.59
CA ASP A 827 -108.00 -17.37 29.10
C ASP A 827 -106.48 -17.35 28.99
N LEU A 828 -105.82 -17.18 30.13
CA LEU A 828 -104.35 -17.07 30.21
C LEU A 828 -103.62 -18.25 29.55
N LYS A 829 -104.17 -19.46 29.67
CA LYS A 829 -103.55 -20.65 29.08
C LYS A 829 -103.61 -20.58 27.56
N LYS A 830 -104.75 -20.18 26.98
CA LYS A 830 -104.88 -20.00 25.53
C LYS A 830 -104.00 -18.89 24.99
N ILE A 831 -103.86 -17.79 25.74
CA ILE A 831 -102.97 -16.69 25.36
C ILE A 831 -101.53 -17.18 25.23
N LEU A 832 -101.03 -17.95 26.21
CA LEU A 832 -99.68 -18.48 26.16
C LEU A 832 -99.50 -19.56 25.09
N LEU A 833 -100.50 -20.40 24.82
CA LEU A 833 -100.43 -21.39 23.74
C LEU A 833 -100.40 -20.74 22.36
N GLU A 834 -101.22 -19.70 22.14
CA GLU A 834 -101.16 -18.92 20.91
C GLU A 834 -99.80 -18.20 20.82
N ALA A 835 -99.33 -17.59 21.91
CA ALA A 835 -98.02 -16.94 21.97
C ALA A 835 -96.87 -17.90 21.57
N ASN A 836 -96.83 -19.08 22.17
CA ASN A 836 -95.81 -20.11 21.95
C ASN A 836 -95.79 -20.64 20.52
N ALA A 837 -96.96 -20.83 19.90
CA ALA A 837 -97.04 -21.35 18.54
C ALA A 837 -96.31 -20.46 17.51
N TYR A 838 -96.50 -19.13 17.58
CA TYR A 838 -95.78 -18.21 16.68
C TYR A 838 -94.29 -18.13 17.04
N GLN A 839 -93.97 -18.06 18.34
CA GLN A 839 -92.59 -17.91 18.78
C GLN A 839 -91.72 -19.12 18.38
N TYR A 840 -92.25 -20.34 18.50
CA TYR A 840 -91.57 -21.57 18.12
C TYR A 840 -91.33 -21.66 16.59
N GLU A 841 -92.21 -21.10 15.77
CA GLU A 841 -92.05 -21.09 14.30
C GLU A 841 -91.10 -19.97 13.82
N ASP A 842 -91.14 -18.80 14.44
CA ASP A 842 -90.50 -17.58 13.91
C ASP A 842 -89.11 -17.28 14.51
N THR A 843 -88.64 -18.04 15.51
CA THR A 843 -87.32 -17.81 16.14
C THR A 843 -86.38 -19.02 16.16
N PRO A 844 -85.05 -18.80 16.15
CA PRO A 844 -84.06 -19.89 16.21
C PRO A 844 -84.15 -20.72 17.49
N ASP A 845 -83.82 -22.01 17.42
CA ASP A 845 -83.89 -23.01 18.50
C ASP A 845 -83.20 -22.62 19.84
N HIS A 846 -82.30 -21.63 19.84
CA HIS A 846 -81.58 -21.16 21.03
C HIS A 846 -82.19 -19.90 21.66
N ILE A 847 -83.23 -19.33 21.04
CA ILE A 847 -83.97 -18.17 21.52
C ILE A 847 -85.26 -18.66 22.16
N PHE A 848 -85.44 -18.35 23.45
CA PHE A 848 -86.64 -18.67 24.20
C PHE A 848 -86.99 -17.50 25.12
N ILE A 849 -88.24 -17.44 25.56
CA ILE A 849 -88.76 -16.35 26.38
C ILE A 849 -89.30 -16.92 27.68
N THR A 850 -88.69 -16.55 28.81
CA THR A 850 -89.33 -16.79 30.11
C THR A 850 -90.41 -15.73 30.30
N PHE A 851 -91.65 -16.12 30.61
CA PHE A 851 -92.75 -15.14 30.62
C PHE A 851 -93.78 -15.40 31.72
N PHE A 852 -94.24 -14.32 32.34
CA PHE A 852 -95.29 -14.29 33.33
C PHE A 852 -96.43 -13.40 32.86
N LEU A 853 -97.66 -13.91 32.95
CA LEU A 853 -98.87 -13.20 32.57
C LEU A 853 -99.92 -13.32 33.68
N ALA A 854 -100.49 -12.20 34.10
CA ALA A 854 -101.61 -12.17 35.02
C ALA A 854 -102.71 -11.23 34.56
N ILE A 855 -103.95 -11.50 34.96
CA ILE A 855 -105.09 -10.58 34.83
C ILE A 855 -105.64 -10.29 36.23
N PHE A 856 -105.59 -9.03 36.62
CA PHE A 856 -106.24 -8.53 37.83
C PHE A 856 -107.63 -8.01 37.50
N ASP A 857 -108.63 -8.37 38.31
CA ASP A 857 -110.00 -7.86 38.24
C ASP A 857 -110.34 -7.05 39.49
N SER A 858 -110.53 -5.74 39.31
CA SER A 858 -110.82 -4.80 40.40
C SER A 858 -112.16 -5.05 41.09
N ASN A 859 -113.11 -5.71 40.42
CA ASN A 859 -114.42 -5.99 41.01
C ASN A 859 -114.38 -7.14 42.00
N THR A 860 -113.46 -8.09 41.81
CA THR A 860 -113.32 -9.28 42.66
C THR A 860 -112.05 -9.27 43.51
N SER A 861 -111.13 -8.32 43.25
CA SER A 861 -109.77 -8.27 43.78
C SER A 861 -108.98 -9.57 43.54
N ARG A 862 -109.34 -10.34 42.50
CA ARG A 862 -108.64 -11.55 42.10
C ARG A 862 -107.60 -11.26 41.03
N LEU A 863 -106.40 -11.80 41.25
CA LEU A 863 -105.31 -11.88 40.30
C LEU A 863 -105.21 -13.33 39.82
N GLU A 864 -105.66 -13.57 38.59
CA GLU A 864 -105.42 -14.85 37.91
C GLU A 864 -104.09 -14.77 37.19
N TYR A 865 -103.23 -15.78 37.32
CA TYR A 865 -101.89 -15.75 36.75
C TYR A 865 -101.43 -17.10 36.18
N ILE A 866 -100.47 -17.03 35.27
CA ILE A 866 -99.80 -18.15 34.64
C ILE A 866 -98.32 -17.77 34.40
N SER A 867 -97.43 -18.74 34.49
CA SER A 867 -96.00 -18.58 34.16
C SER A 867 -95.61 -19.62 33.12
N ALA A 868 -94.67 -19.24 32.27
CA ALA A 868 -93.96 -20.08 31.31
C ALA A 868 -92.46 -19.96 31.60
N GLY A 869 -92.02 -20.66 32.65
CA GLY A 869 -90.61 -20.75 33.03
C GLY A 869 -89.99 -19.49 33.64
N HIS A 870 -90.78 -18.45 33.91
CA HIS A 870 -90.29 -17.22 34.54
C HIS A 870 -90.02 -17.41 36.04
N VAL A 871 -89.26 -16.49 36.64
CA VAL A 871 -89.01 -16.48 38.08
C VAL A 871 -90.33 -16.42 38.86
N LYS A 872 -90.29 -16.93 40.09
CA LYS A 872 -91.48 -17.04 40.92
C LYS A 872 -91.81 -15.70 41.57
N PRO A 873 -93.08 -15.27 41.53
CA PRO A 873 -93.47 -14.00 42.13
C PRO A 873 -93.30 -14.00 43.65
N LEU A 874 -92.92 -12.83 44.17
CA LEU A 874 -92.88 -12.56 45.59
C LEU A 874 -94.16 -11.82 46.01
N PHE A 875 -94.84 -12.35 47.02
CA PHE A 875 -96.08 -11.82 47.56
C PHE A 875 -95.90 -11.39 49.01
N PHE A 876 -96.15 -10.11 49.29
CA PHE A 876 -96.25 -9.59 50.65
C PHE A 876 -97.69 -9.65 51.11
N ASP A 877 -97.94 -10.47 52.13
CA ASP A 877 -99.23 -10.58 52.80
C ASP A 877 -99.27 -9.56 53.95
N ALA A 878 -100.12 -8.55 53.83
CA ALA A 878 -100.22 -7.48 54.82
C ALA A 878 -100.85 -7.95 56.13
N SER A 879 -101.58 -9.07 56.14
CA SER A 879 -102.27 -9.57 57.34
C SER A 879 -101.33 -10.21 58.35
N ASP A 880 -100.29 -10.92 57.87
CA ASP A 880 -99.26 -11.56 58.71
C ASP A 880 -97.87 -10.91 58.58
N GLY A 881 -97.74 -9.93 57.68
CA GLY A 881 -96.53 -9.17 57.40
C GLY A 881 -95.43 -10.00 56.74
N LYS A 882 -95.72 -11.17 56.17
CA LYS A 882 -94.69 -12.07 55.62
C LYS A 882 -94.59 -11.99 54.10
N ILE A 883 -93.38 -12.27 53.60
CA ILE A 883 -93.13 -12.52 52.18
C ILE A 883 -93.32 -14.01 51.89
N LYS A 884 -94.11 -14.32 50.88
CA LYS A 884 -94.42 -15.66 50.38
C LYS A 884 -93.99 -15.73 48.92
N GLU A 885 -93.35 -16.81 48.53
CA GLU A 885 -93.10 -17.11 47.12
C GLU A 885 -94.34 -17.81 46.56
N LEU A 886 -94.94 -17.23 45.52
CA LEU A 886 -96.10 -17.83 44.88
C LEU A 886 -95.63 -18.96 43.97
N PRO A 887 -96.35 -20.09 43.91
CA PRO A 887 -95.94 -21.14 43.01
C PRO A 887 -96.18 -20.68 41.56
N ALA A 888 -95.11 -20.71 40.79
CA ALA A 888 -95.03 -20.46 39.36
C ALA A 888 -93.94 -21.37 38.77
N GLY A 889 -94.05 -21.72 37.49
CA GLY A 889 -93.15 -22.66 36.81
C GLY A 889 -93.59 -22.86 35.36
N GLY A 890 -93.20 -23.98 34.76
CA GLY A 890 -93.48 -24.29 33.35
C GLY A 890 -92.24 -24.19 32.48
N LEU A 891 -92.35 -24.61 31.22
CA LEU A 891 -91.30 -24.46 30.23
C LEU A 891 -91.33 -23.03 29.65
N PRO A 892 -90.18 -22.40 29.35
CA PRO A 892 -90.14 -21.14 28.60
C PRO A 892 -90.80 -21.25 27.21
N ILE A 893 -91.34 -20.13 26.75
CA ILE A 893 -91.98 -19.99 25.45
C ILE A 893 -90.92 -20.12 24.34
N GLY A 894 -91.19 -20.90 23.30
CA GLY A 894 -90.31 -21.14 22.16
C GLY A 894 -89.38 -22.35 22.30
N MET A 895 -89.33 -23.01 23.46
CA MET A 895 -88.47 -24.20 23.66
C MET A 895 -89.07 -25.51 23.12
N ASP A 896 -90.40 -25.58 23.03
CA ASP A 896 -91.16 -26.75 22.55
C ASP A 896 -92.38 -26.24 21.81
N ASP A 897 -92.94 -27.08 20.93
CA ASP A 897 -94.26 -26.83 20.39
C ASP A 897 -95.33 -26.90 21.51
N ASN A 898 -96.61 -26.80 21.17
CA ASN A 898 -97.66 -26.87 22.21
C ASN A 898 -97.90 -28.29 22.74
N SER A 899 -97.21 -29.32 22.25
CA SER A 899 -97.48 -30.72 22.62
C SER A 899 -97.03 -31.05 24.05
N PHE A 900 -95.87 -30.57 24.49
CA PHE A 900 -95.41 -30.72 25.87
C PHE A 900 -95.53 -29.40 26.65
N PHE A 901 -95.27 -28.25 26.04
CA PHE A 901 -95.43 -26.92 26.67
C PHE A 901 -96.77 -26.75 27.40
N GLU A 902 -97.90 -27.16 26.78
CA GLU A 902 -99.25 -27.07 27.39
C GLU A 902 -99.36 -27.78 28.74
N THR A 903 -98.64 -28.90 28.91
CA THR A 903 -98.67 -29.72 30.14
C THR A 903 -97.89 -29.10 31.28
N THR A 904 -96.99 -28.16 30.97
CA THR A 904 -96.07 -27.55 31.95
C THR A 904 -96.62 -26.29 32.59
N ILE A 905 -97.56 -25.60 31.93
CA ILE A 905 -98.13 -24.34 32.40
C ILE A 905 -99.45 -24.56 33.17
N GLU A 906 -99.56 -23.92 34.34
CA GLU A 906 -100.72 -24.05 35.24
C GLU A 906 -101.29 -22.68 35.61
N ARG A 907 -102.60 -22.54 35.45
CA ARG A 907 -103.36 -21.34 35.81
C ARG A 907 -103.66 -21.33 37.31
N ARG A 908 -103.36 -20.22 37.98
CA ARG A 908 -103.55 -20.04 39.43
C ARG A 908 -104.30 -18.76 39.72
N VAL A 909 -104.90 -18.68 40.91
CA VAL A 909 -105.68 -17.53 41.35
C VAL A 909 -105.22 -17.12 42.74
N LEU A 910 -104.94 -15.83 42.89
CA LEU A 910 -104.65 -15.16 44.15
C LEU A 910 -105.73 -14.11 44.40
N THR A 911 -106.20 -13.95 45.63
CA THR A 911 -107.05 -12.81 46.01
C THR A 911 -106.16 -11.83 46.77
N LEU A 912 -106.19 -10.56 46.37
CA LEU A 912 -105.41 -9.49 47.01
C LEU A 912 -106.30 -8.75 48.02
N ASP A 913 -105.87 -8.70 49.27
CA ASP A 913 -106.47 -7.90 50.33
C ASP A 913 -105.78 -6.53 50.44
N SER A 914 -106.44 -5.56 51.09
CA SER A 914 -105.90 -4.19 51.24
C SER A 914 -104.54 -4.23 51.92
N GLY A 915 -103.55 -3.60 51.29
CA GLY A 915 -102.16 -3.57 51.73
C GLY A 915 -101.25 -4.60 51.08
N ASP A 916 -101.79 -5.68 50.50
CA ASP A 916 -100.99 -6.74 49.89
C ASP A 916 -100.19 -6.24 48.68
N ILE A 917 -98.96 -6.76 48.51
CA ILE A 917 -98.09 -6.44 47.38
C ILE A 917 -97.74 -7.70 46.59
N PHE A 918 -98.01 -7.66 45.29
CA PHE A 918 -97.48 -8.60 44.31
C PHE A 918 -96.25 -7.99 43.64
N PHE A 919 -95.13 -8.70 43.63
CA PHE A 919 -93.85 -8.28 43.05
C PHE A 919 -93.29 -9.35 42.12
N GLU A 920 -92.88 -8.95 40.91
CA GLU A 920 -92.27 -9.83 39.92
C GLU A 920 -91.11 -9.09 39.24
N TYR A 921 -90.10 -9.83 38.78
CA TYR A 921 -88.84 -9.27 38.27
C TYR A 921 -88.16 -10.22 37.29
N THR A 922 -87.16 -9.77 36.54
CA THR A 922 -86.31 -10.61 35.68
C THR A 922 -85.01 -10.99 36.39
N ASP A 923 -84.38 -12.10 35.99
CA ASP A 923 -83.21 -12.68 36.67
C ASP A 923 -81.99 -11.73 36.75
N GLY A 924 -81.87 -10.76 35.84
CA GLY A 924 -80.85 -9.74 35.95
C GLY A 924 -80.89 -8.92 37.26
N LEU A 925 -82.01 -8.92 38.00
CA LEU A 925 -82.09 -8.30 39.32
C LEU A 925 -81.39 -9.14 40.42
N ASP A 926 -81.75 -10.41 40.60
CA ASP A 926 -81.20 -11.23 41.68
C ASP A 926 -79.84 -11.83 41.31
N GLU A 927 -79.52 -11.93 40.02
CA GLU A 927 -78.19 -12.30 39.53
C GLU A 927 -77.23 -11.10 39.38
N ALA A 928 -77.70 -9.86 39.60
CA ALA A 928 -76.88 -8.64 39.53
C ALA A 928 -75.59 -8.77 40.35
N ARG A 929 -74.43 -8.53 39.73
CA ARG A 929 -73.12 -8.79 40.33
C ARG A 929 -72.46 -7.55 40.92
N SER A 930 -71.90 -7.71 42.11
CA SER A 930 -70.95 -6.74 42.67
C SER A 930 -69.62 -6.74 41.88
N PRO A 931 -68.73 -5.75 42.06
CA PRO A 931 -67.39 -5.77 41.47
C PRO A 931 -66.56 -7.02 41.84
N ASN A 932 -66.91 -7.71 42.93
CA ASN A 932 -66.31 -8.96 43.37
C ASN A 932 -67.00 -10.21 42.78
N SER A 933 -67.91 -10.03 41.83
CA SER A 933 -68.71 -11.07 41.18
C SER A 933 -69.75 -11.78 42.06
N GLU A 934 -70.14 -11.19 43.20
CA GLU A 934 -71.16 -11.73 44.10
C GLU A 934 -72.58 -11.30 43.66
N MET A 935 -73.51 -12.26 43.57
CA MET A 935 -74.90 -12.02 43.18
C MET A 935 -75.67 -11.22 44.25
N TYR A 936 -76.71 -10.49 43.82
CA TYR A 936 -77.57 -9.71 44.71
C TYR A 936 -78.46 -10.60 45.58
N THR A 937 -78.88 -11.75 45.05
CA THR A 937 -79.64 -12.85 45.70
C THR A 937 -81.10 -12.55 46.05
N ARG A 938 -81.93 -13.59 45.94
CA ARG A 938 -83.37 -13.53 46.28
C ARG A 938 -83.61 -13.28 47.75
N GLU A 939 -82.76 -13.81 48.62
CA GLU A 939 -82.87 -13.65 50.08
C GLU A 939 -82.72 -12.18 50.48
N ARG A 940 -81.84 -11.44 49.81
CA ARG A 940 -81.68 -9.99 50.03
C ARG A 940 -82.91 -9.23 49.56
N LEU A 941 -83.41 -9.55 48.37
CA LEU A 941 -84.62 -8.96 47.81
C LEU A 941 -85.84 -9.19 48.71
N ALA A 942 -86.06 -10.43 49.19
CA ALA A 942 -87.16 -10.75 50.09
C ALA A 942 -87.08 -10.00 51.42
N LYS A 943 -85.88 -9.82 52.00
CA LYS A 943 -85.69 -9.00 53.21
C LYS A 943 -86.03 -7.53 52.95
N LEU A 944 -85.63 -7.01 51.79
CA LEU A 944 -85.89 -5.62 51.42
C LEU A 944 -87.39 -5.38 51.20
N LEU A 945 -88.09 -6.30 50.54
CA LEU A 945 -89.54 -6.28 50.39
C LEU A 945 -90.26 -6.35 51.75
N HIS A 946 -89.85 -7.27 52.64
CA HIS A 946 -90.44 -7.38 53.98
C HIS A 946 -90.29 -6.08 54.78
N ALA A 947 -89.10 -5.46 54.76
CA ALA A 947 -88.83 -4.21 55.49
C ALA A 947 -89.56 -2.99 54.92
N ASN A 948 -90.06 -3.07 53.69
CA ASN A 948 -90.67 -1.94 52.97
C ASN A 948 -92.09 -2.25 52.47
N GLY A 949 -92.72 -3.33 52.95
CA GLY A 949 -94.03 -3.80 52.48
C GLY A 949 -95.19 -2.82 52.72
N GLU A 950 -95.01 -1.80 53.56
CA GLU A 950 -95.99 -0.73 53.79
C GLU A 950 -95.86 0.45 52.81
N LYS A 951 -94.79 0.50 52.01
CA LYS A 951 -94.54 1.60 51.05
C LYS A 951 -95.41 1.49 49.81
N ARG A 952 -95.53 2.60 49.08
CA ARG A 952 -96.16 2.60 47.75
C ARG A 952 -95.25 1.86 46.76
N PRO A 953 -95.77 1.10 45.79
CA PRO A 953 -94.97 0.36 44.81
C PRO A 953 -93.84 1.15 44.13
N GLU A 954 -94.09 2.42 43.79
CA GLU A 954 -93.07 3.29 43.17
C GLU A 954 -91.90 3.60 44.12
N GLU A 955 -92.18 3.83 45.41
CA GLU A 955 -91.15 4.07 46.43
C GLU A 955 -90.40 2.79 46.80
N LEU A 956 -91.11 1.65 46.78
CA LEU A 956 -90.53 0.34 46.97
C LEU A 956 -89.50 0.03 45.87
N ILE A 957 -89.86 0.24 44.60
CA ILE A 957 -88.95 0.05 43.47
C ILE A 957 -87.76 0.99 43.54
N LYS A 958 -87.95 2.29 43.85
CA LYS A 958 -86.82 3.22 44.05
C LYS A 958 -85.88 2.75 45.16
N THR A 959 -86.43 2.16 46.23
CA THR A 959 -85.63 1.61 47.33
C THR A 959 -84.82 0.39 46.86
N ILE A 960 -85.41 -0.50 46.05
CA ILE A 960 -84.72 -1.66 45.45
C ILE A 960 -83.61 -1.19 44.50
N VAL A 961 -83.90 -0.25 43.60
CA VAL A 961 -82.92 0.31 42.64
C VAL A 961 -81.70 0.86 43.39
N ALA A 962 -81.90 1.69 44.42
CA ALA A 962 -80.79 2.26 45.19
C ALA A 962 -79.94 1.19 45.91
N ASP A 963 -80.55 0.09 46.40
CA ASP A 963 -79.80 -1.00 47.02
C ASP A 963 -78.99 -1.81 45.99
N VAL A 964 -79.52 -1.98 44.78
CA VAL A 964 -78.81 -2.61 43.65
C VAL A 964 -77.66 -1.73 43.14
N GLU A 965 -77.85 -0.42 43.01
CA GLU A 965 -76.77 0.53 42.68
C GLU A 965 -75.65 0.46 43.72
N SER A 966 -76.00 0.42 45.01
CA SER A 966 -75.02 0.26 46.09
C SER A 966 -74.29 -1.08 46.04
N HIS A 967 -74.94 -2.16 45.60
CA HIS A 967 -74.34 -3.50 45.50
C HIS A 967 -73.42 -3.63 44.28
N THR A 968 -73.87 -3.16 43.12
CA THR A 968 -73.18 -3.27 41.83
C THR A 968 -72.12 -2.17 41.62
N GLN A 969 -72.20 -1.06 42.36
CA GLN A 969 -71.44 0.17 42.13
C GLN A 969 -71.66 0.78 40.74
N GLN A 970 -72.82 0.51 40.14
CA GLN A 970 -73.20 1.05 38.85
C GLN A 970 -74.33 2.05 39.04
N ASP A 971 -74.29 3.13 38.25
CA ASP A 971 -75.36 4.12 38.19
C ASP A 971 -76.45 3.60 37.24
N LEU A 972 -77.53 3.07 37.81
CA LEU A 972 -78.68 2.57 37.05
C LEU A 972 -79.52 3.72 36.49
N SER A 973 -79.34 4.94 36.99
CA SER A 973 -79.99 6.16 36.50
C SER A 973 -79.30 6.80 35.29
N ALA A 974 -78.04 6.44 35.01
CA ALA A 974 -77.28 6.98 33.88
C ALA A 974 -77.83 6.54 32.51
N THR A 975 -77.86 7.49 31.55
CA THR A 975 -78.24 7.21 30.15
C THR A 975 -77.08 6.61 29.36
N GLY A 976 -77.34 5.59 28.54
CA GLY A 976 -76.35 4.92 27.69
C GLY A 976 -75.84 3.59 28.26
N PHE A 977 -74.75 3.10 27.67
CA PHE A 977 -74.14 1.79 27.99
C PHE A 977 -73.87 1.62 29.48
N SER A 978 -74.39 0.53 30.04
CA SER A 978 -74.08 0.09 31.40
C SER A 978 -73.08 -1.06 31.37
N ASN A 979 -72.48 -1.37 32.52
CA ASN A 979 -71.62 -2.55 32.67
C ASN A 979 -72.36 -3.66 33.41
N LEU A 980 -73.70 -3.68 33.35
CA LEU A 980 -74.49 -4.72 34.00
C LEU A 980 -74.15 -6.08 33.41
N SER A 981 -74.41 -7.14 34.17
CA SER A 981 -74.24 -8.50 33.67
C SER A 981 -75.40 -8.94 32.78
N ASP A 982 -76.59 -8.35 32.98
CA ASP A 982 -77.80 -8.59 32.19
C ASP A 982 -78.76 -7.39 32.27
N ASP A 983 -79.86 -7.46 31.50
CA ASP A 983 -80.97 -6.51 31.56
C ASP A 983 -81.77 -6.66 32.88
N ILE A 984 -82.41 -5.58 33.35
CA ILE A 984 -83.22 -5.62 34.58
C ILE A 984 -84.60 -5.04 34.31
N ALA A 985 -85.65 -5.81 34.59
CA ALA A 985 -87.04 -5.38 34.67
C ALA A 985 -87.66 -5.80 36.00
N MET A 986 -88.50 -4.94 36.57
CA MET A 986 -89.27 -5.26 37.78
C MET A 986 -90.61 -4.54 37.80
N ILE A 987 -91.60 -5.19 38.39
CA ILE A 987 -92.96 -4.68 38.55
C ILE A 987 -93.50 -4.94 39.95
N ALA A 988 -94.33 -4.03 40.44
CA ALA A 988 -94.97 -4.12 41.74
C ALA A 988 -96.41 -3.63 41.67
N ILE A 989 -97.33 -4.35 42.31
CA ILE A 989 -98.76 -4.00 42.40
C ILE A 989 -99.19 -4.10 43.85
N ARG A 990 -99.81 -3.04 44.38
CA ARG A 990 -100.36 -3.02 45.74
C ARG A 990 -101.85 -2.80 45.74
N LYS A 991 -102.61 -3.61 46.47
CA LYS A 991 -104.04 -3.39 46.68
C LYS A 991 -104.26 -2.26 47.69
N ARG A 992 -105.10 -1.28 47.34
CA ARG A 992 -105.51 -0.19 48.24
C ARG A 992 -106.50 -0.65 49.29
#